data_AF-A0A7G8J3H7-F1
#
_entry.id   AF-A0A7G8J3H7-F1
#
_cell.length_a   1.000
_cell.length_b   1.000
_cell.length_c   1.000
_cell.angle_alpha   90.00
_cell.angle_beta   90.00
_cell.angle_gamma   90.00
#
_symmetry.space_group_name_H-M   'P 1'
#
loop_
_entity.id
_entity.type
_entity.pdbx_description
1 polymer ?
#
loop_
_entity_poly.entity_id
_entity_poly.type
_entity_poly.pdbx_seq_one_letter_code
_entity_poly.pdbx_strand_id
1 'polypeptide(L)'
;MKANSPIILEISSIFHSIKSSSNSQSIHILNDNNLLLKTLTIQAKKFLRNQPFRFSEQDFIADSIEQGRVAGAPDAGTGLTESIGFEILLKPKNKPTENESNQLPILFGEKNDKQDNDLPSITISLATLVIKKNPEEIISLKSTIQSSPNSQGVEQEISLDQYFVESNIKQTSKYSNLISPLAVPIYNNALASTGEVLPYGVQAVWGGLDISRQGNSGANSHVFVIDSGVLDTTNDLNLNTEWSKSWISGESAFTDGAGHGTHVAGTIAALANGRGVVGVAPGSKVTSLKVFDSNGRGASYSTIIDAVIYATQIINDNELDKTKVVINMSLGGIYNKSLDAAIRNAADQGIVFAIAAGNSGHDADLYSPASAGDHQNVYTISAVDNQYQMPSWSNWDDQINGDDVSYAAPGVNIFSYYKGGQLAYLSGTSMAAPHVAGLLLMGGVKEGDMVLANSSGESDPFALIQSSYAINYITISTVGSVALQRDSGTGLYAVTEEGGKAIPITIDNAQIYEGIYVGWQAVAAATINNNNTIAWKHISGNISIWNADDNWSYLDTPFSGYLKGLEALQWEAAFNQDFNGDNAIGLSFSDAPLSSNGGINLGLIAQAGFGYGIQVGAGELTPISFAGGYAGINNPGAGWLAIGITPTASGSTLYWRNSTNNTYASWDLNAAGALVTGRGLSAAELYQAEVGLGFDITGDLAVGLSFSDAPISSNGGINLGLIAQAGFGYGIQVGAGELTPISFAGGFAGPSNPGAGWQAIAAGRSDVNLELYWQNRSTFAKWDLTSDGQLISGELLSGSSLAFAEQQLGLNLNGDAQTGFTFSAPISISPTATLGFTQFGYGIELTTGEIVPVTYGNDLDASPLSPGAGWEAIAAAAGESSLELFWRNGSTIAKWDLDLTGQLISGELLTGSSLAVEEQQLGIDLNQDTLTGFSFNSLSVSSTADLGETQFGYGIQLAPDNIIPITYGNGIDASPLSPGAGWNAVAAATSGSNFDVYWKNGETYAKWTINAEGALIPGGRSLLDASLIPQEELLIGADINGNERSAIDPTI
;
A
#
# COMPACT_ATOMS: atom_id res chain seq x y z
N MET A 1 13.46 -22.19 11.39
CA MET A 1 13.94 -21.25 12.42
C MET A 1 15.30 -20.69 12.00
N LYS A 2 15.52 -19.38 12.17
CA LYS A 2 16.78 -18.61 12.22
C LYS A 2 17.84 -18.78 11.10
N ALA A 3 18.35 -17.62 10.66
CA ALA A 3 19.50 -17.47 9.77
C ALA A 3 20.84 -17.57 10.51
N ASN A 4 21.93 -17.80 9.77
CA ASN A 4 23.20 -17.04 9.84
C ASN A 4 24.27 -17.60 8.87
N SER A 5 24.98 -16.68 8.19
CA SER A 5 26.22 -16.82 7.38
C SER A 5 26.04 -16.72 5.85
N PRO A 6 26.67 -15.74 5.17
CA PRO A 6 26.80 -15.71 3.71
C PRO A 6 28.03 -16.53 3.25
N ILE A 7 27.89 -17.18 2.09
CA ILE A 7 28.98 -17.90 1.41
C ILE A 7 29.76 -16.92 0.53
N ILE A 8 31.08 -16.84 0.72
CA ILE A 8 31.99 -16.10 -0.16
C ILE A 8 32.37 -17.03 -1.34
N LEU A 9 32.20 -16.54 -2.58
CA LEU A 9 32.71 -17.18 -3.79
C LEU A 9 33.86 -16.36 -4.37
N GLU A 10 35.08 -16.90 -4.31
CA GLU A 10 36.26 -16.27 -4.93
C GLU A 10 36.22 -16.38 -6.47
N ILE A 11 36.17 -15.24 -7.17
CA ILE A 11 36.33 -15.19 -8.63
C ILE A 11 37.81 -14.92 -8.96
N SER A 12 38.66 -15.95 -8.81
CA SER A 12 40.10 -15.85 -9.14
C SER A 12 40.47 -16.40 -10.53
N SER A 13 39.54 -16.95 -11.32
CA SER A 13 39.86 -17.87 -12.43
C SER A 13 39.41 -17.47 -13.84
N ILE A 14 38.97 -16.23 -14.09
CA ILE A 14 38.55 -15.76 -15.43
C ILE A 14 39.27 -14.45 -15.83
N PHE A 15 40.61 -14.46 -15.84
CA PHE A 15 41.42 -13.34 -16.38
C PHE A 15 42.54 -13.76 -17.35
N HIS A 16 42.47 -14.98 -17.91
CA HIS A 16 43.43 -15.50 -18.89
C HIS A 16 42.81 -15.78 -20.27
N SER A 17 41.87 -14.95 -20.72
CA SER A 17 41.45 -14.87 -22.13
C SER A 17 40.54 -13.66 -22.37
N ILE A 18 41.11 -12.53 -22.79
CA ILE A 18 40.58 -11.59 -23.82
C ILE A 18 41.75 -10.66 -24.19
N LYS A 19 42.32 -10.88 -25.38
CA LYS A 19 43.04 -9.84 -26.13
C LYS A 19 42.13 -9.43 -27.28
N SER A 20 41.93 -8.12 -27.46
CA SER A 20 41.30 -7.48 -28.61
C SER A 20 39.96 -8.05 -29.11
N SER A 21 38.85 -7.50 -28.60
CA SER A 21 37.64 -7.31 -29.41
C SER A 21 36.85 -6.09 -28.90
N SER A 22 36.24 -5.34 -29.82
CA SER A 22 35.58 -4.06 -29.56
C SER A 22 34.04 -4.19 -29.55
N ASN A 23 33.53 -5.33 -29.08
CA ASN A 23 32.10 -5.64 -29.09
C ASN A 23 31.58 -5.89 -27.68
N SER A 24 30.44 -5.30 -27.35
CA SER A 24 29.67 -5.56 -26.13
C SER A 24 29.38 -7.05 -25.99
N GLN A 25 29.59 -7.61 -24.80
CA GLN A 25 29.18 -8.98 -24.47
C GLN A 25 28.09 -8.96 -23.41
N SER A 26 27.19 -9.94 -23.51
CA SER A 26 26.09 -10.15 -22.57
C SER A 26 26.23 -11.51 -21.88
N ILE A 27 26.06 -11.52 -20.56
CA ILE A 27 26.10 -12.72 -19.72
C ILE A 27 24.70 -13.00 -19.18
N HIS A 28 24.27 -14.25 -19.31
CA HIS A 28 22.96 -14.73 -18.88
C HIS A 28 23.07 -15.49 -17.55
N ILE A 29 22.28 -15.11 -16.55
CA ILE A 29 22.18 -15.79 -15.26
C ILE A 29 20.85 -16.55 -15.22
N LEU A 30 20.93 -17.85 -14.95
CA LEU A 30 19.81 -18.79 -14.91
C LEU A 30 19.54 -19.23 -13.46
N ASN A 31 18.32 -19.63 -13.13
CA ASN A 31 18.03 -20.35 -11.88
C ASN A 31 18.34 -21.86 -12.00
N ASP A 32 18.20 -22.60 -10.90
CA ASP A 32 18.44 -24.05 -10.83
C ASP A 32 17.55 -24.89 -11.78
N ASN A 33 16.50 -24.28 -12.34
CA ASN A 33 15.62 -24.87 -13.37
C ASN A 33 15.92 -24.36 -14.79
N ASN A 34 17.09 -23.76 -15.03
CA ASN A 34 17.54 -23.17 -16.30
C ASN A 34 16.62 -22.07 -16.88
N LEU A 35 15.83 -21.38 -16.04
CA LEU A 35 15.07 -20.20 -16.46
C LEU A 35 15.90 -18.92 -16.28
N LEU A 36 15.88 -18.05 -17.29
CA LEU A 36 16.66 -16.82 -17.33
C LEU A 36 16.17 -15.80 -16.29
N LEU A 37 16.99 -15.59 -15.26
CA LEU A 37 16.75 -14.61 -14.20
C LEU A 37 17.18 -13.20 -14.62
N LYS A 38 18.34 -13.05 -15.26
CA LYS A 38 18.88 -11.73 -15.66
C LYS A 38 19.88 -11.85 -16.81
N THR A 39 20.00 -10.77 -17.59
CA THR A 39 21.07 -10.58 -18.57
C THR A 39 21.86 -9.32 -18.21
N LEU A 40 23.18 -9.41 -18.21
CA LEU A 40 24.08 -8.28 -17.92
C LEU A 40 24.89 -7.94 -19.18
N THR A 41 24.91 -6.68 -19.62
CA THR A 41 25.63 -6.25 -20.83
C THR A 41 26.67 -5.19 -20.48
N ILE A 42 27.91 -5.38 -20.93
CA ILE A 42 29.03 -4.47 -20.64
C ILE A 42 29.38 -3.66 -21.90
N GLN A 43 29.51 -2.33 -21.76
CA GLN A 43 30.11 -1.45 -22.76
C GLN A 43 31.43 -0.85 -22.24
N ALA A 44 32.44 -0.75 -23.10
CA ALA A 44 33.74 -0.19 -22.76
C ALA A 44 33.80 1.31 -23.05
N LYS A 45 33.91 2.16 -22.01
CA LYS A 45 34.42 3.54 -22.15
C LYS A 45 35.96 3.51 -22.15
N LYS A 46 36.55 4.37 -22.99
CA LYS A 46 37.99 4.40 -23.30
C LYS A 46 38.71 5.37 -22.36
N PHE A 47 39.54 4.86 -21.44
CA PHE A 47 40.41 5.66 -20.57
C PHE A 47 41.84 5.75 -21.10
N LEU A 48 42.48 6.91 -20.98
CA LEU A 48 43.91 7.13 -21.21
C LEU A 48 44.45 8.27 -20.32
N ARG A 49 45.00 7.98 -19.13
CA ARG A 49 46.44 8.11 -18.82
C ARG A 49 46.77 7.90 -17.32
N ASN A 50 47.87 7.16 -17.12
CA ASN A 50 48.94 7.29 -16.11
C ASN A 50 48.67 7.84 -14.69
N GLN A 51 48.70 6.96 -13.67
CA GLN A 51 49.71 6.93 -12.58
C GLN A 51 49.72 5.53 -11.92
N PRO A 52 50.77 5.10 -11.17
CA PRO A 52 50.90 3.71 -10.70
C PRO A 52 50.48 3.43 -9.23
N PHE A 53 49.74 2.33 -9.06
CA PHE A 53 49.64 1.43 -7.88
C PHE A 53 48.79 1.76 -6.62
N ARG A 54 47.85 0.81 -6.36
CA ARG A 54 47.50 0.12 -5.09
C ARG A 54 46.27 0.53 -4.21
N PHE A 55 45.21 -0.28 -4.41
CA PHE A 55 44.39 -1.02 -3.42
C PHE A 55 43.03 -0.49 -2.89
N SER A 56 42.20 -1.51 -2.58
CA SER A 56 40.89 -1.61 -1.89
C SER A 56 39.62 -1.09 -2.58
N GLU A 57 38.70 -2.03 -2.81
CA GLU A 57 37.28 -1.79 -3.10
C GLU A 57 36.53 -1.43 -1.82
N GLN A 58 35.60 -0.47 -1.88
CA GLN A 58 34.16 -0.72 -1.76
C GLN A 58 33.36 0.56 -2.10
N ASP A 59 32.03 0.41 -2.17
CA ASP A 59 31.01 1.45 -2.38
C ASP A 59 30.82 1.98 -3.82
N PHE A 60 29.62 1.96 -4.43
CA PHE A 60 28.38 1.23 -4.07
C PHE A 60 27.55 0.93 -5.34
N ILE A 61 26.63 -0.03 -5.25
CA ILE A 61 25.54 -0.26 -6.22
C ILE A 61 24.26 0.38 -5.67
N ALA A 62 23.52 1.16 -6.46
CA ALA A 62 22.08 0.98 -6.71
C ALA A 62 21.43 2.21 -7.35
N ASP A 63 20.51 1.95 -8.29
CA ASP A 63 19.31 2.73 -8.51
C ASP A 63 18.16 1.73 -8.72
N SER A 64 17.02 1.96 -8.07
CA SER A 64 15.80 1.12 -8.15
C SER A 64 14.70 1.90 -8.89
N ILE A 65 14.14 1.37 -9.99
CA ILE A 65 12.91 0.54 -10.06
C ILE A 65 11.62 1.29 -9.66
N GLU A 66 10.68 1.42 -10.62
CA GLU A 66 9.21 1.12 -10.59
C GLU A 66 8.56 1.79 -11.84
N GLN A 67 7.45 1.38 -12.48
CA GLN A 67 6.56 0.20 -12.52
C GLN A 67 5.89 0.20 -13.95
N GLY A 68 5.12 -0.78 -14.47
CA GLY A 68 4.68 -2.10 -13.98
C GLY A 68 3.32 -2.55 -14.57
N ARG A 69 3.24 -3.16 -15.78
CA ARG A 69 1.99 -3.77 -16.29
C ARG A 69 2.17 -4.94 -17.28
N VAL A 70 1.22 -5.89 -17.28
CA VAL A 70 1.35 -7.24 -17.87
C VAL A 70 0.09 -7.66 -18.67
N ALA A 71 0.28 -8.59 -19.63
CA ALA A 71 -0.69 -9.48 -20.31
C ALA A 71 -1.47 -8.99 -21.56
N GLY A 72 -1.50 -9.84 -22.60
CA GLY A 72 -2.51 -9.84 -23.66
C GLY A 72 -2.01 -10.17 -25.09
N ALA A 73 -2.33 -11.37 -25.60
CA ALA A 73 -2.15 -11.80 -27.01
C ALA A 73 -3.18 -12.93 -27.32
N PRO A 74 -3.45 -13.35 -28.58
CA PRO A 74 -3.01 -12.83 -29.89
C PRO A 74 -4.17 -12.65 -30.94
N ASP A 75 -3.75 -12.44 -32.19
CA ASP A 75 -4.36 -12.88 -33.47
C ASP A 75 -5.24 -11.96 -34.40
N ALA A 76 -4.69 -11.84 -35.62
CA ALA A 76 -5.33 -11.93 -36.94
C ALA A 76 -6.18 -10.77 -37.53
N GLY A 77 -5.47 -9.85 -38.22
CA GLY A 77 -5.58 -9.80 -39.68
C GLY A 77 -6.35 -8.65 -40.35
N THR A 78 -5.62 -7.77 -41.07
CA THR A 78 -5.74 -7.49 -42.53
C THR A 78 -4.94 -6.24 -42.93
N GLY A 79 -4.47 -6.18 -44.19
CA GLY A 79 -4.12 -4.91 -44.86
C GLY A 79 -2.64 -4.50 -44.89
N LEU A 80 -1.94 -4.86 -45.97
CA LEU A 80 -0.67 -4.26 -46.38
C LEU A 80 -0.92 -2.94 -47.13
N THR A 81 -0.14 -1.87 -46.89
CA THR A 81 0.85 -1.31 -47.85
C THR A 81 1.43 0.04 -47.40
N GLU A 82 2.57 0.38 -48.02
CA GLU A 82 3.44 1.54 -47.85
C GLU A 82 2.77 2.89 -48.16
N SER A 83 3.28 4.00 -47.60
CA SER A 83 3.93 5.06 -48.43
C SER A 83 4.55 6.18 -47.58
N ILE A 84 5.66 6.73 -48.07
CA ILE A 84 6.32 7.94 -47.57
C ILE A 84 5.70 9.15 -48.29
N GLY A 85 5.19 10.12 -47.53
CA GLY A 85 4.61 11.35 -48.08
C GLY A 85 5.19 12.61 -47.44
N PHE A 86 6.00 13.37 -48.19
CA PHE A 86 6.24 14.78 -47.89
C PHE A 86 4.99 15.58 -48.26
N GLU A 87 4.44 16.37 -47.34
CA GLU A 87 3.42 17.37 -47.69
C GLU A 87 3.87 18.79 -47.31
N ILE A 88 3.94 19.64 -48.34
CA ILE A 88 4.27 21.06 -48.23
C ILE A 88 2.97 21.83 -48.00
N LEU A 89 2.81 22.43 -46.81
CA LEU A 89 1.70 23.34 -46.53
C LEU A 89 2.13 24.81 -46.59
N LEU A 90 2.10 25.36 -47.81
CA LEU A 90 2.09 26.80 -48.06
C LEU A 90 0.64 27.30 -48.14
N LYS A 91 0.16 28.07 -47.15
CA LYS A 91 -0.95 29.04 -47.31
C LYS A 91 -0.74 30.30 -46.45
N PRO A 92 -1.37 31.45 -46.80
CA PRO A 92 -0.66 32.73 -46.73
C PRO A 92 -1.23 33.77 -45.75
N LYS A 93 -0.43 34.83 -45.55
CA LYS A 93 -0.79 36.22 -45.18
C LYS A 93 -2.20 36.50 -44.64
N ASN A 94 -2.23 37.08 -43.44
CA ASN A 94 -3.11 38.22 -43.16
C ASN A 94 -2.34 39.35 -42.44
N LYS A 95 -2.84 40.58 -42.59
CA LYS A 95 -2.21 41.85 -42.15
C LYS A 95 -2.63 42.23 -40.71
N PRO A 96 -1.99 43.24 -40.08
CA PRO A 96 -2.10 43.49 -38.64
C PRO A 96 -3.34 44.30 -38.24
N THR A 97 -3.61 44.31 -36.94
CA THR A 97 -4.40 45.35 -36.24
C THR A 97 -3.57 45.95 -35.12
N GLU A 98 -3.73 47.26 -34.91
CA GLU A 98 -2.93 48.12 -34.03
C GLU A 98 -3.52 48.24 -32.61
N ASN A 99 -2.83 49.05 -31.80
CA ASN A 99 -3.27 49.67 -30.53
C ASN A 99 -3.29 48.78 -29.27
N GLU A 100 -2.94 49.27 -28.06
CA GLU A 100 -2.74 50.67 -27.65
C GLU A 100 -1.65 50.84 -26.56
N SER A 101 -0.77 51.82 -26.78
CA SER A 101 -0.15 52.78 -25.85
C SER A 101 0.06 52.46 -24.34
N ASN A 102 1.28 52.74 -23.87
CA ASN A 102 1.45 53.87 -22.93
C ASN A 102 2.85 54.53 -23.01
N GLN A 103 2.95 55.79 -22.58
CA GLN A 103 4.05 56.71 -22.91
C GLN A 103 5.02 56.99 -21.73
N LEU A 104 6.31 57.21 -22.06
CA LEU A 104 7.23 58.34 -21.72
C LEU A 104 6.98 59.21 -20.44
N PRO A 105 7.98 59.90 -19.81
CA PRO A 105 9.11 60.62 -20.46
C PRO A 105 10.52 60.65 -19.78
N ILE A 106 11.65 60.72 -20.53
CA ILE A 106 12.50 61.86 -21.06
C ILE A 106 13.46 62.55 -20.04
N LEU A 107 14.68 62.89 -20.52
CA LEU A 107 15.67 63.95 -20.12
C LEU A 107 17.01 63.40 -19.54
N PHE A 108 18.24 63.77 -19.96
CA PHE A 108 18.84 64.68 -20.96
C PHE A 108 20.01 63.93 -21.68
N GLY A 109 20.70 64.34 -22.76
CA GLY A 109 20.58 65.48 -23.68
C GLY A 109 21.94 65.98 -24.22
N GLU A 110 22.19 65.86 -25.55
CA GLU A 110 23.02 66.75 -26.43
C GLU A 110 24.54 67.02 -26.13
N LYS A 111 25.49 67.21 -27.08
CA LYS A 111 25.60 67.08 -28.57
C LYS A 111 27.04 67.38 -29.09
N ASN A 112 27.29 67.11 -30.39
CA ASN A 112 28.28 67.77 -31.30
C ASN A 112 29.80 67.48 -31.12
N ASP A 113 30.65 67.44 -32.16
CA ASP A 113 30.47 67.51 -33.64
C ASP A 113 31.75 67.04 -34.42
N LYS A 114 31.58 66.39 -35.59
CA LYS A 114 32.43 66.44 -36.83
C LYS A 114 33.88 65.91 -36.80
N GLN A 115 34.57 65.49 -37.88
CA GLN A 115 34.39 65.13 -39.33
C GLN A 115 35.78 64.55 -39.80
N ASP A 116 36.03 63.77 -40.88
CA ASP A 116 35.25 63.14 -41.97
C ASP A 116 36.14 62.08 -42.72
N ASN A 117 35.63 61.51 -43.83
CA ASN A 117 36.32 60.89 -44.99
C ASN A 117 36.56 59.35 -45.06
N ASP A 118 35.63 58.71 -45.80
CA ASP A 118 35.85 57.84 -46.98
C ASP A 118 36.44 56.41 -46.91
N LEU A 119 35.51 55.44 -46.72
CA LEU A 119 35.09 54.37 -47.67
C LEU A 119 36.12 53.37 -48.32
N PRO A 120 35.69 52.14 -48.74
CA PRO A 120 34.37 51.50 -48.63
C PRO A 120 34.37 50.09 -47.98
N SER A 121 33.26 49.72 -47.34
CA SER A 121 32.97 48.34 -46.94
C SER A 121 32.42 47.52 -48.13
N ILE A 122 33.17 46.52 -48.60
CA ILE A 122 32.66 45.51 -49.55
C ILE A 122 32.08 44.33 -48.77
N THR A 123 30.76 44.23 -48.73
CA THR A 123 30.06 43.05 -48.20
C THR A 123 29.96 41.99 -49.29
N ILE A 124 30.85 40.99 -49.26
CA ILE A 124 30.66 39.74 -50.02
C ILE A 124 30.06 38.71 -49.07
N SER A 125 28.78 38.41 -49.26
CA SER A 125 28.17 37.18 -48.76
C SER A 125 28.60 36.05 -49.69
N LEU A 126 29.30 35.03 -49.17
CA LEU A 126 29.48 33.77 -49.88
C LEU A 126 28.97 32.61 -49.02
N ALA A 127 28.01 31.88 -49.58
CA ALA A 127 27.55 30.61 -49.03
C ALA A 127 28.64 29.54 -49.17
N THR A 128 28.59 28.59 -48.23
CA THR A 128 29.30 27.33 -48.13
C THR A 128 29.86 26.74 -49.44
N LEU A 129 31.17 26.50 -49.49
CA LEU A 129 31.78 25.52 -50.38
C LEU A 129 32.54 24.48 -49.55
N VAL A 130 32.01 23.25 -49.50
CA VAL A 130 32.68 22.13 -48.83
C VAL A 130 33.77 21.56 -49.74
N ILE A 131 35.03 21.62 -49.30
CA ILE A 131 36.13 20.84 -49.88
C ILE A 131 36.93 20.18 -48.75
N LYS A 132 36.90 18.83 -48.70
CA LYS A 132 37.88 18.05 -47.94
C LYS A 132 39.26 18.22 -48.56
N LYS A 133 40.29 18.49 -47.74
CA LYS A 133 41.71 18.26 -48.10
C LYS A 133 42.49 17.69 -46.91
N ASN A 134 43.56 16.97 -47.22
CA ASN A 134 44.34 16.13 -46.30
C ASN A 134 45.29 16.93 -45.38
N PRO A 135 45.66 16.38 -44.20
CA PRO A 135 46.52 17.04 -43.22
C PRO A 135 48.04 16.83 -43.47
N GLU A 136 48.56 17.09 -44.68
CA GLU A 136 50.01 16.99 -44.98
C GLU A 136 50.63 18.23 -45.68
N GLU A 137 49.92 19.36 -45.77
CA GLU A 137 50.42 20.60 -46.44
C GLU A 137 50.67 21.80 -45.48
N ILE A 138 50.96 21.57 -44.19
CA ILE A 138 51.36 22.63 -43.24
C ILE A 138 52.77 22.39 -42.66
N ILE A 139 53.77 22.33 -43.54
CA ILE A 139 55.20 22.38 -43.17
C ILE A 139 55.96 23.51 -43.91
N SER A 140 55.34 24.18 -44.89
CA SER A 140 56.03 25.11 -45.82
C SER A 140 55.74 26.61 -45.61
N LEU A 141 55.75 27.10 -44.36
CA LEU A 141 55.81 28.55 -44.07
C LEU A 141 56.92 28.97 -43.07
N LYS A 142 57.95 28.13 -42.88
CA LYS A 142 59.24 28.56 -42.31
C LYS A 142 60.21 28.99 -43.42
N SER A 143 60.03 30.20 -43.97
CA SER A 143 61.12 31.07 -44.49
C SER A 143 60.58 32.28 -45.27
N THR A 144 60.63 33.47 -44.66
CA THR A 144 61.08 34.74 -45.27
C THR A 144 60.99 35.85 -44.21
N ILE A 145 62.14 36.20 -43.64
CA ILE A 145 62.63 37.56 -43.33
C ILE A 145 64.01 37.35 -42.70
N GLN A 146 65.05 37.78 -43.39
CA GLN A 146 66.40 37.82 -42.83
C GLN A 146 67.07 39.12 -43.26
N SER A 147 67.78 39.75 -42.33
CA SER A 147 68.67 40.90 -42.47
C SER A 147 68.07 42.28 -42.82
N SER A 148 68.11 43.17 -41.82
CA SER A 148 68.70 44.50 -42.00
C SER A 148 69.58 44.80 -40.78
N PRO A 149 70.88 45.10 -40.93
CA PRO A 149 71.77 45.39 -39.81
C PRO A 149 71.76 46.88 -39.40
N ASN A 150 71.95 47.14 -38.11
CA ASN A 150 72.14 48.45 -37.46
C ASN A 150 70.91 49.37 -37.27
N SER A 151 70.14 49.10 -36.21
CA SER A 151 69.88 50.09 -35.15
C SER A 151 69.63 49.37 -33.81
N GLN A 152 69.66 50.11 -32.70
CA GLN A 152 69.90 49.53 -31.36
C GLN A 152 68.71 48.74 -30.77
N GLY A 153 69.03 47.89 -29.79
CA GLY A 153 68.13 46.86 -29.27
C GLY A 153 66.80 47.38 -28.74
N VAL A 154 65.73 46.79 -29.24
CA VAL A 154 64.39 46.86 -28.65
C VAL A 154 64.24 45.59 -27.82
N GLU A 155 64.30 45.71 -26.49
CA GLU A 155 63.77 44.65 -25.62
C GLU A 155 62.26 44.58 -25.86
N GLN A 156 61.71 43.37 -26.00
CA GLN A 156 60.26 43.18 -26.05
C GLN A 156 59.69 43.53 -24.67
N GLU A 157 58.70 44.42 -24.62
CA GLU A 157 58.02 44.82 -23.38
C GLU A 157 56.94 43.79 -23.00
N ILE A 158 56.82 43.50 -21.70
CA ILE A 158 55.70 42.75 -21.10
C ILE A 158 54.64 43.76 -20.64
N SER A 159 53.36 43.36 -20.63
CA SER A 159 52.23 44.15 -20.13
C SER A 159 51.62 43.56 -18.86
N LEU A 160 50.96 44.41 -18.07
CA LEU A 160 49.96 43.97 -17.09
C LEU A 160 48.71 43.49 -17.85
N ASP A 161 48.27 42.27 -17.57
CA ASP A 161 47.10 41.67 -18.22
C ASP A 161 45.80 42.18 -17.58
N GLN A 162 45.37 43.38 -17.95
CA GLN A 162 44.19 44.04 -17.36
C GLN A 162 43.18 44.53 -18.42
N TYR A 163 41.89 44.23 -18.22
CA TYR A 163 40.79 44.73 -19.06
C TYR A 163 39.80 45.59 -18.25
N PHE A 164 39.47 46.78 -18.76
CA PHE A 164 38.34 47.58 -18.27
C PHE A 164 37.13 47.32 -19.17
N VAL A 165 36.04 46.81 -18.60
CA VAL A 165 34.80 46.51 -19.35
C VAL A 165 33.73 47.54 -19.02
N GLU A 166 33.42 48.41 -19.98
CA GLU A 166 32.10 49.06 -20.00
C GLU A 166 31.04 48.01 -20.40
N SER A 167 29.96 47.92 -19.64
CA SER A 167 28.98 46.82 -19.69
C SER A 167 28.23 46.72 -21.03
N ASN A 168 28.71 45.89 -21.95
CA ASN A 168 28.04 45.54 -23.22
C ASN A 168 28.41 44.14 -23.73
N ILE A 169 28.01 43.09 -23.02
CA ILE A 169 28.16 41.70 -23.49
C ILE A 169 27.09 41.39 -24.54
N LYS A 170 27.49 41.07 -25.77
CA LYS A 170 26.60 40.50 -26.80
C LYS A 170 26.80 38.98 -26.84
N GLN A 171 25.80 38.24 -26.35
CA GLN A 171 25.76 36.78 -26.52
C GLN A 171 25.70 36.39 -28.01
N THR A 172 26.53 35.45 -28.42
CA THR A 172 26.40 34.74 -29.71
C THR A 172 26.35 33.24 -29.48
N SER A 173 25.13 32.72 -29.37
CA SER A 173 24.84 31.31 -29.10
C SER A 173 25.08 30.40 -30.31
N LYS A 174 26.11 29.56 -30.26
CA LYS A 174 26.23 28.30 -31.00
C LYS A 174 27.01 27.30 -30.14
N TYR A 175 26.66 26.01 -30.25
CA TYR A 175 27.17 24.88 -29.44
C TYR A 175 26.59 24.79 -28.01
N SER A 176 25.29 24.51 -27.91
CA SER A 176 24.56 24.28 -26.65
C SER A 176 24.15 22.80 -26.41
N ASN A 177 24.66 21.85 -27.21
CA ASN A 177 24.01 20.53 -27.38
C ASN A 177 24.92 19.31 -27.06
N LEU A 178 25.95 19.49 -26.23
CA LEU A 178 26.64 18.40 -25.53
C LEU A 178 26.95 18.90 -24.11
N ILE A 179 26.80 18.03 -23.12
CA ILE A 179 26.75 18.33 -21.66
C ILE A 179 25.40 18.98 -21.26
N SER A 180 24.62 18.24 -20.48
CA SER A 180 23.52 18.82 -19.69
C SER A 180 24.14 19.56 -18.51
N PRO A 181 23.91 20.87 -18.32
CA PRO A 181 24.41 21.56 -17.14
C PRO A 181 23.63 21.05 -15.92
N LEU A 182 24.32 20.29 -15.06
CA LEU A 182 23.98 20.28 -13.64
C LEU A 182 24.03 21.74 -13.16
N ALA A 183 23.10 22.15 -12.31
CA ALA A 183 23.00 23.54 -11.89
C ALA A 183 24.21 23.93 -11.02
N VAL A 184 25.25 24.50 -11.65
CA VAL A 184 26.43 25.01 -10.96
C VAL A 184 26.02 26.24 -10.14
N PRO A 185 26.37 26.35 -8.84
CA PRO A 185 25.90 27.44 -7.99
C PRO A 185 26.41 28.81 -8.46
N ILE A 186 25.50 29.78 -8.65
CA ILE A 186 25.88 31.16 -9.02
C ILE A 186 26.17 31.95 -7.75
N TYR A 187 27.42 32.37 -7.57
CA TYR A 187 27.84 33.20 -6.44
C TYR A 187 27.74 34.70 -6.76
N ASN A 188 27.45 35.49 -5.72
CA ASN A 188 27.47 36.96 -5.74
C ASN A 188 28.26 37.47 -4.53
N ASN A 189 28.73 38.71 -4.57
CA ASN A 189 29.39 39.33 -3.41
C ASN A 189 28.43 39.32 -2.20
N ALA A 190 28.89 38.78 -1.07
CA ALA A 190 28.10 38.61 0.15
C ALA A 190 28.71 39.38 1.32
N LEU A 191 28.04 39.37 2.48
CA LEU A 191 28.61 39.84 3.75
C LEU A 191 29.33 38.68 4.44
N ALA A 192 30.61 38.85 4.74
CA ALA A 192 31.42 37.91 5.51
C ALA A 192 30.95 37.84 6.97
N SER A 193 31.14 36.70 7.63
CA SER A 193 30.77 36.50 9.04
C SER A 193 31.52 37.41 10.01
N THR A 194 32.68 37.96 9.60
CA THR A 194 33.45 38.96 10.36
C THR A 194 33.03 40.42 10.08
N GLY A 195 32.27 40.70 9.00
CA GLY A 195 31.68 42.02 8.68
C GLY A 195 32.09 42.65 7.34
N GLU A 196 33.00 42.03 6.59
CA GLU A 196 33.53 42.45 5.28
C GLU A 196 32.58 42.17 4.12
N VAL A 197 32.93 42.67 2.93
CA VAL A 197 32.47 42.03 1.69
C VAL A 197 33.27 40.73 1.48
N LEU A 198 32.57 39.61 1.34
CA LEU A 198 33.13 38.35 0.87
C LEU A 198 32.98 38.30 -0.66
N PRO A 199 34.06 38.47 -1.46
CA PRO A 199 33.95 38.52 -2.91
C PRO A 199 33.40 37.21 -3.49
N TYR A 200 32.60 37.27 -4.55
CA TYR A 200 31.99 36.08 -5.14
C TYR A 200 33.05 35.06 -5.59
N GLY A 201 34.20 35.53 -6.08
CA GLY A 201 35.27 34.66 -6.55
C GLY A 201 35.90 33.86 -5.41
N VAL A 202 36.03 34.47 -4.23
CA VAL A 202 36.48 33.80 -3.00
C VAL A 202 35.47 32.73 -2.58
N GLN A 203 34.17 33.04 -2.60
CA GLN A 203 33.11 32.05 -2.32
C GLN A 203 33.17 30.88 -3.31
N ALA A 204 33.29 31.17 -4.61
CA ALA A 204 33.27 30.17 -5.66
C ALA A 204 34.41 29.15 -5.52
N VAL A 205 35.65 29.60 -5.30
CA VAL A 205 36.81 28.70 -5.13
C VAL A 205 36.81 27.96 -3.79
N TRP A 206 36.15 28.52 -2.78
CA TRP A 206 35.86 27.85 -1.50
C TRP A 206 34.57 26.99 -1.53
N GLY A 207 33.93 26.82 -2.69
CA GLY A 207 32.73 25.97 -2.84
C GLY A 207 31.52 26.48 -2.04
N GLY A 208 31.41 27.80 -1.85
CA GLY A 208 30.38 28.47 -1.06
C GLY A 208 30.73 28.69 0.41
N LEU A 209 31.87 28.18 0.89
CA LEU A 209 32.30 28.39 2.27
C LEU A 209 32.80 29.83 2.51
N ASP A 210 32.28 30.46 3.56
CA ASP A 210 32.81 31.71 4.10
C ASP A 210 34.09 31.46 4.90
N ILE A 211 35.24 31.59 4.23
CA ILE A 211 36.57 31.40 4.82
C ILE A 211 36.88 32.36 5.98
N SER A 212 36.19 33.51 6.06
CA SER A 212 36.42 34.51 7.13
C SER A 212 36.14 33.95 8.53
N ARG A 213 35.28 32.92 8.63
CA ARG A 213 34.99 32.19 9.88
C ARG A 213 36.21 31.54 10.51
N GLN A 214 37.24 31.24 9.71
CA GLN A 214 38.52 30.69 10.19
C GLN A 214 39.54 31.78 10.58
N GLY A 215 39.14 33.06 10.51
CA GLY A 215 40.02 34.20 10.73
C GLY A 215 41.17 34.26 9.72
N ASN A 216 42.32 34.76 10.15
CA ASN A 216 43.53 34.86 9.33
C ASN A 216 44.25 33.51 9.20
N SER A 217 43.55 32.53 8.62
CA SER A 217 43.99 31.14 8.48
C SER A 217 45.23 30.98 7.58
N GLY A 218 45.47 31.93 6.66
CA GLY A 218 46.66 32.02 5.83
C GLY A 218 47.91 32.58 6.52
N ALA A 219 47.83 33.07 7.77
CA ALA A 219 48.90 33.84 8.43
C ALA A 219 50.27 33.16 8.57
N ASN A 220 50.35 31.83 8.36
CA ASN A 220 51.60 31.05 8.38
C ASN A 220 52.13 30.70 6.98
N SER A 221 51.63 31.34 5.92
CA SER A 221 52.08 31.15 4.54
C SER A 221 52.61 32.45 3.92
N HIS A 222 53.32 32.33 2.80
CA HIS A 222 54.01 33.43 2.13
C HIS A 222 53.65 33.49 0.65
N VAL A 223 53.31 34.68 0.16
CA VAL A 223 53.13 34.93 -1.28
C VAL A 223 54.11 35.96 -1.78
N PHE A 224 54.72 35.69 -2.95
CA PHE A 224 55.56 36.66 -3.66
C PHE A 224 54.77 37.15 -4.87
N VAL A 225 54.40 38.43 -4.87
CA VAL A 225 53.61 39.06 -5.93
C VAL A 225 54.56 39.83 -6.84
N ILE A 226 54.83 39.28 -8.03
CA ILE A 226 55.67 39.92 -9.06
C ILE A 226 54.75 40.76 -9.96
N ASP A 227 54.70 42.07 -9.72
CA ASP A 227 53.65 42.95 -10.30
C ASP A 227 54.06 44.45 -10.26
N SER A 228 53.10 45.38 -10.22
CA SER A 228 53.27 46.84 -10.16
C SER A 228 53.57 47.41 -8.76
N GLY A 229 53.86 46.54 -7.78
CA GLY A 229 53.97 46.90 -6.37
C GLY A 229 52.68 46.63 -5.60
N VAL A 230 52.72 46.74 -4.27
CA VAL A 230 51.54 46.53 -3.41
C VAL A 230 51.46 47.67 -2.39
N LEU A 231 50.37 48.44 -2.46
CA LEU A 231 50.13 49.58 -1.58
C LEU A 231 49.05 49.22 -0.54
N ASP A 232 49.47 49.00 0.71
CA ASP A 232 48.54 48.90 1.85
C ASP A 232 48.46 50.24 2.60
N THR A 233 47.33 50.95 2.44
CA THR A 233 46.99 52.16 3.22
C THR A 233 45.87 51.92 4.22
N THR A 234 45.30 50.72 4.26
CA THR A 234 44.15 50.35 5.12
C THR A 234 44.56 49.46 6.31
N ASN A 235 45.82 48.98 6.32
CA ASN A 235 46.35 47.93 7.19
C ASN A 235 45.57 46.61 7.03
N ASP A 236 45.17 46.31 5.80
CA ASP A 236 44.36 45.12 5.48
C ASP A 236 45.16 43.99 4.82
N LEU A 237 46.49 44.15 4.71
CA LEU A 237 47.43 43.16 4.20
C LEU A 237 48.58 42.93 5.19
N ASN A 238 49.05 41.68 5.25
CA ASN A 238 50.23 41.30 6.05
C ASN A 238 51.52 41.51 5.22
N LEU A 239 51.89 42.77 4.96
CA LEU A 239 53.03 43.11 4.10
C LEU A 239 54.39 42.73 4.71
N ASN A 240 55.21 42.03 3.93
CA ASN A 240 56.57 41.67 4.24
C ASN A 240 57.56 42.75 3.81
N THR A 241 57.85 43.71 4.69
CA THR A 241 58.71 44.85 4.34
C THR A 241 60.19 44.49 4.14
N GLU A 242 60.64 43.34 4.64
CA GLU A 242 62.06 42.94 4.61
C GLU A 242 62.50 42.39 3.25
N TRP A 243 61.67 41.53 2.63
CA TRP A 243 61.99 40.88 1.35
C TRP A 243 61.36 41.57 0.13
N SER A 244 60.51 42.58 0.35
CA SER A 244 59.89 43.33 -0.75
C SER A 244 60.92 44.24 -1.43
N LYS A 245 60.89 44.29 -2.76
CA LYS A 245 61.91 44.94 -3.59
C LYS A 245 61.29 45.55 -4.84
N SER A 246 61.87 46.65 -5.33
CA SER A 246 61.55 47.18 -6.66
C SER A 246 62.79 47.22 -7.55
N TRP A 247 62.58 46.96 -8.83
CA TRP A 247 63.54 47.17 -9.91
C TRP A 247 63.29 48.49 -10.66
N ILE A 248 62.21 49.21 -10.34
CA ILE A 248 61.85 50.48 -10.94
C ILE A 248 62.61 51.62 -10.25
N SER A 249 63.44 52.33 -11.02
CA SER A 249 64.25 53.43 -10.49
C SER A 249 63.38 54.58 -9.96
N GLY A 250 63.49 54.86 -8.66
CA GLY A 250 62.77 55.93 -7.98
C GLY A 250 61.40 55.56 -7.41
N GLU A 251 60.91 54.34 -7.63
CA GLU A 251 59.68 53.82 -7.00
C GLU A 251 59.99 52.80 -5.89
N SER A 252 59.08 52.66 -4.93
CA SER A 252 59.18 51.68 -3.85
C SER A 252 58.36 50.43 -4.17
N ALA A 253 58.70 49.28 -3.57
CA ALA A 253 57.84 48.10 -3.63
C ALA A 253 56.42 48.40 -3.06
N PHE A 254 56.35 49.32 -2.09
CA PHE A 254 55.11 49.73 -1.43
C PHE A 254 54.38 50.90 -2.13
N THR A 255 54.72 51.20 -3.39
CA THR A 255 54.03 52.19 -4.21
C THR A 255 53.47 51.55 -5.47
N ASP A 256 52.15 51.68 -5.65
CA ASP A 256 51.43 51.08 -6.77
C ASP A 256 50.46 52.11 -7.39
N GLY A 257 50.97 52.92 -8.33
CA GLY A 257 50.14 53.84 -9.12
C GLY A 257 49.30 53.15 -10.20
N ALA A 258 49.60 51.89 -10.54
CA ALA A 258 48.82 51.08 -11.46
C ALA A 258 47.64 50.37 -10.77
N GLY A 259 47.74 50.15 -9.45
CA GLY A 259 46.74 49.50 -8.58
C GLY A 259 46.63 47.99 -8.77
N HIS A 260 47.30 47.43 -9.77
CA HIS A 260 47.14 46.07 -10.23
C HIS A 260 47.67 45.06 -9.20
N GLY A 261 48.93 45.19 -8.81
CA GLY A 261 49.54 44.35 -7.77
C GLY A 261 48.83 44.45 -6.42
N THR A 262 48.26 45.61 -6.09
CA THR A 262 47.41 45.78 -4.90
C THR A 262 46.11 44.98 -4.98
N HIS A 263 45.47 44.90 -6.16
CA HIS A 263 44.26 44.11 -6.40
C HIS A 263 44.50 42.61 -6.35
N VAL A 264 45.60 42.18 -6.98
CA VAL A 264 46.15 40.83 -6.91
C VAL A 264 46.41 40.45 -5.45
N ALA A 265 47.19 41.24 -4.71
CA ALA A 265 47.50 40.97 -3.30
C ALA A 265 46.26 40.90 -2.39
N GLY A 266 45.27 41.77 -2.59
CA GLY A 266 44.00 41.73 -1.86
C GLY A 266 43.21 40.44 -2.12
N THR A 267 43.15 39.99 -3.38
CA THR A 267 42.45 38.77 -3.77
C THR A 267 43.08 37.53 -3.13
N ILE A 268 44.41 37.51 -3.00
CA ILE A 268 45.15 36.41 -2.34
C ILE A 268 44.95 36.47 -0.82
N ALA A 269 45.20 37.62 -0.19
CA ALA A 269 45.64 37.66 1.21
C ALA A 269 44.97 38.70 2.11
N ALA A 270 43.94 39.43 1.65
CA ALA A 270 43.23 40.40 2.50
C ALA A 270 42.67 39.74 3.77
N LEU A 271 42.76 40.46 4.90
CA LEU A 271 42.51 39.94 6.23
C LEU A 271 41.02 39.61 6.48
N ALA A 272 40.78 38.73 7.46
CA ALA A 272 39.48 38.59 8.12
C ALA A 272 39.53 39.36 9.47
N ASN A 273 39.06 40.60 9.48
CA ASN A 273 39.12 41.57 10.58
C ASN A 273 37.89 42.50 10.74
N GLY A 274 36.86 42.34 9.90
CA GLY A 274 35.64 43.15 9.84
C GLY A 274 35.70 44.40 8.96
N ARG A 275 36.66 44.51 8.02
CA ARG A 275 36.78 45.66 7.10
C ARG A 275 37.18 45.26 5.68
N GLY A 276 36.68 45.98 4.69
CA GLY A 276 37.13 45.83 3.30
C GLY A 276 36.63 44.55 2.64
N VAL A 277 37.58 43.69 2.25
CA VAL A 277 37.34 42.41 1.57
C VAL A 277 38.17 41.30 2.22
N VAL A 278 37.70 40.06 2.11
CA VAL A 278 38.46 38.87 2.55
C VAL A 278 39.15 38.23 1.35
N GLY A 279 40.42 37.86 1.49
CA GLY A 279 41.17 37.12 0.45
C GLY A 279 40.91 35.61 0.46
N VAL A 280 41.41 34.87 -0.54
CA VAL A 280 41.29 33.39 -0.57
C VAL A 280 42.11 32.72 0.54
N ALA A 281 43.24 33.30 0.93
CA ALA A 281 44.12 32.87 2.02
C ALA A 281 44.32 34.00 3.05
N PRO A 282 43.32 34.28 3.92
CA PRO A 282 43.32 35.50 4.73
C PRO A 282 44.56 35.66 5.61
N GLY A 283 45.26 36.79 5.46
CA GLY A 283 46.42 37.16 6.26
C GLY A 283 47.75 36.52 5.88
N SER A 284 47.83 35.79 4.76
CA SER A 284 49.11 35.33 4.19
C SER A 284 50.12 36.47 4.04
N LYS A 285 51.40 36.19 4.30
CA LYS A 285 52.45 37.22 4.33
C LYS A 285 52.86 37.61 2.90
N VAL A 286 52.45 38.80 2.47
CA VAL A 286 52.63 39.30 1.09
C VAL A 286 53.99 39.97 0.91
N THR A 287 54.83 39.43 0.03
CA THR A 287 56.09 40.03 -0.41
C THR A 287 55.90 40.68 -1.78
N SER A 288 56.10 41.99 -1.86
CA SER A 288 55.91 42.76 -3.08
C SER A 288 57.20 42.86 -3.90
N LEU A 289 57.17 42.33 -5.13
CA LEU A 289 58.29 42.36 -6.08
C LEU A 289 57.89 43.22 -7.28
N LYS A 290 58.19 44.52 -7.20
CA LYS A 290 57.75 45.51 -8.18
C LYS A 290 58.64 45.55 -9.42
N VAL A 291 58.09 45.08 -10.53
CA VAL A 291 58.72 45.02 -11.87
C VAL A 291 58.06 45.95 -12.89
N PHE A 292 56.86 46.48 -12.63
CA PHE A 292 56.23 47.53 -13.44
C PHE A 292 56.21 48.88 -12.72
N ASP A 293 56.33 49.97 -13.48
CA ASP A 293 56.21 51.35 -13.01
C ASP A 293 54.76 51.71 -12.60
N SER A 294 54.56 52.90 -12.04
CA SER A 294 53.24 53.39 -11.63
C SER A 294 52.27 53.67 -12.79
N ASN A 295 52.68 53.51 -14.04
CA ASN A 295 51.85 53.56 -15.25
C ASN A 295 51.57 52.16 -15.83
N GLY A 296 52.06 51.08 -15.21
CA GLY A 296 51.96 49.71 -15.71
C GLY A 296 52.94 49.37 -16.84
N ARG A 297 54.08 50.05 -16.92
CA ARG A 297 55.10 49.92 -17.98
C ARG A 297 56.45 49.46 -17.42
N GLY A 298 57.38 49.13 -18.32
CA GLY A 298 58.81 49.04 -17.99
C GLY A 298 59.31 47.69 -17.48
N ALA A 299 58.49 46.64 -17.50
CA ALA A 299 58.97 45.30 -17.20
C ALA A 299 59.59 44.66 -18.46
N SER A 300 60.92 44.63 -18.51
CA SER A 300 61.64 43.79 -19.47
C SER A 300 61.66 42.33 -18.99
N TYR A 301 61.78 41.36 -19.91
CA TYR A 301 61.97 39.95 -19.54
C TYR A 301 63.18 39.76 -18.62
N SER A 302 64.26 40.52 -18.81
CA SER A 302 65.44 40.52 -17.96
C SER A 302 65.10 40.93 -16.51
N THR A 303 64.31 41.98 -16.32
CA THR A 303 63.83 42.44 -15.00
C THR A 303 62.95 41.41 -14.30
N ILE A 304 62.06 40.74 -15.04
CA ILE A 304 61.17 39.71 -14.48
C ILE A 304 61.94 38.43 -14.13
N ILE A 305 62.90 38.02 -14.97
CA ILE A 305 63.81 36.90 -14.67
C ILE A 305 64.60 37.18 -13.38
N ASP A 306 65.13 38.40 -13.21
CA ASP A 306 65.82 38.81 -11.98
C ASP A 306 64.88 38.78 -10.76
N ALA A 307 63.60 39.10 -10.92
CA ALA A 307 62.61 39.00 -9.84
C ALA A 307 62.27 37.55 -9.47
N VAL A 308 62.13 36.65 -10.44
CA VAL A 308 61.93 35.20 -10.22
C VAL A 308 63.16 34.58 -9.53
N ILE A 309 64.37 34.93 -9.98
CA ILE A 309 65.62 34.49 -9.35
C ILE A 309 65.74 35.02 -7.92
N TYR A 310 65.41 36.29 -7.69
CA TYR A 310 65.43 36.89 -6.35
C TYR A 310 64.41 36.24 -5.40
N ALA A 311 63.18 36.00 -5.85
CA ALA A 311 62.18 35.28 -5.07
C ALA A 311 62.69 33.88 -4.70
N THR A 312 63.22 33.13 -5.68
CA THR A 312 63.80 31.80 -5.50
C THR A 312 64.95 31.80 -4.49
N GLN A 313 65.83 32.79 -4.54
CA GLN A 313 66.92 32.97 -3.57
C GLN A 313 66.37 33.23 -2.17
N ILE A 314 65.47 34.20 -1.99
CA ILE A 314 64.86 34.48 -0.68
C ILE A 314 64.17 33.25 -0.08
N ILE A 315 63.42 32.49 -0.89
CA ILE A 315 62.70 31.29 -0.47
C ILE A 315 63.67 30.21 0.03
N ASN A 316 64.77 29.98 -0.69
CA ASN A 316 65.77 28.98 -0.32
C ASN A 316 66.67 29.43 0.85
N ASP A 317 67.19 30.66 0.80
CA ASP A 317 68.14 31.21 1.78
C ASP A 317 67.52 31.39 3.19
N ASN A 318 66.18 31.54 3.26
CA ASN A 318 65.42 31.60 4.50
C ASN A 318 64.75 30.26 4.86
N GLU A 319 65.06 29.17 4.14
CA GLU A 319 64.54 27.82 4.37
C GLU A 319 63.00 27.75 4.50
N LEU A 320 62.27 28.52 3.67
CA LEU A 320 60.81 28.60 3.78
C LEU A 320 60.17 27.25 3.42
N ASP A 321 59.10 26.91 4.14
CA ASP A 321 58.26 25.74 3.85
C ASP A 321 57.59 25.92 2.48
N LYS A 322 58.15 25.26 1.46
CA LYS A 322 57.71 25.39 0.07
C LYS A 322 56.27 24.94 -0.16
N THR A 323 55.68 24.17 0.75
CA THR A 323 54.24 23.83 0.71
C THR A 323 53.32 24.98 1.13
N LYS A 324 53.90 26.08 1.64
CA LYS A 324 53.22 27.31 2.08
C LYS A 324 53.79 28.55 1.39
N VAL A 325 54.38 28.38 0.21
CA VAL A 325 55.00 29.45 -0.56
C VAL A 325 54.49 29.39 -1.99
N VAL A 326 53.97 30.52 -2.49
CA VAL A 326 53.56 30.66 -3.89
C VAL A 326 54.14 31.94 -4.48
N ILE A 327 54.59 31.87 -5.73
CA ILE A 327 54.93 33.04 -6.55
C ILE A 327 53.76 33.32 -7.50
N ASN A 328 53.08 34.46 -7.33
CA ASN A 328 52.01 34.89 -8.22
C ASN A 328 52.58 35.83 -9.31
N MET A 329 52.29 35.52 -10.58
CA MET A 329 52.69 36.30 -11.75
C MET A 329 51.46 36.63 -12.61
N SER A 330 50.78 37.72 -12.25
CA SER A 330 49.63 38.26 -13.00
C SER A 330 50.11 39.19 -14.13
N LEU A 331 50.90 38.64 -15.05
CA LEU A 331 51.54 39.37 -16.14
C LEU A 331 51.74 38.47 -17.35
N GLY A 332 51.88 39.06 -18.54
CA GLY A 332 52.04 38.31 -19.78
C GLY A 332 52.66 39.11 -20.92
N GLY A 333 53.35 38.40 -21.80
CA GLY A 333 53.93 38.90 -23.04
C GLY A 333 54.12 37.76 -24.05
N ILE A 334 54.62 38.08 -25.24
CA ILE A 334 54.91 37.08 -26.29
C ILE A 334 55.92 36.03 -25.77
N TYR A 335 55.78 34.78 -26.20
CA TYR A 335 56.68 33.66 -25.86
C TYR A 335 58.17 34.06 -25.75
N ASN A 336 58.76 33.76 -24.58
CA ASN A 336 60.15 33.98 -24.23
C ASN A 336 60.70 32.80 -23.42
N LYS A 337 61.37 31.91 -24.15
CA LYS A 337 62.10 30.76 -23.63
C LYS A 337 62.99 31.02 -22.39
N SER A 338 63.54 32.23 -22.22
CA SER A 338 64.44 32.51 -21.08
C SER A 338 63.66 32.75 -19.78
N LEU A 339 62.47 33.35 -19.87
CA LEU A 339 61.58 33.53 -18.74
C LEU A 339 61.02 32.19 -18.28
N ASP A 340 60.47 31.40 -19.20
CA ASP A 340 59.93 30.08 -18.86
C ASP A 340 61.02 29.15 -18.31
N ALA A 341 62.25 29.22 -18.83
CA ALA A 341 63.37 28.47 -18.28
C ALA A 341 63.72 28.92 -16.84
N ALA A 342 63.66 30.21 -16.53
CA ALA A 342 63.86 30.69 -15.16
C ALA A 342 62.78 30.18 -14.20
N ILE A 343 61.52 30.15 -14.66
CA ILE A 343 60.37 29.65 -13.90
C ILE A 343 60.46 28.13 -13.71
N ARG A 344 60.65 27.35 -14.78
CA ARG A 344 60.84 25.88 -14.70
C ARG A 344 62.01 25.52 -13.78
N ASN A 345 63.15 26.21 -13.86
CA ASN A 345 64.30 25.99 -12.95
C ASN A 345 64.00 26.31 -11.47
N ALA A 346 63.09 27.24 -11.17
CA ALA A 346 62.63 27.51 -9.81
C ALA A 346 61.59 26.47 -9.37
N ALA A 347 60.71 26.06 -10.28
CA ALA A 347 59.67 25.08 -10.07
C ALA A 347 60.22 23.65 -9.85
N ASP A 348 61.32 23.30 -10.52
CA ASP A 348 62.14 22.09 -10.27
C ASP A 348 62.64 22.00 -8.82
N GLN A 349 62.79 23.14 -8.13
CA GLN A 349 63.19 23.20 -6.72
C GLN A 349 61.99 23.06 -5.76
N GLY A 350 60.81 22.74 -6.26
CA GLY A 350 59.58 22.58 -5.49
C GLY A 350 58.87 23.90 -5.14
N ILE A 351 59.21 25.01 -5.80
CA ILE A 351 58.52 26.29 -5.62
C ILE A 351 57.29 26.32 -6.54
N VAL A 352 56.13 26.70 -6.01
CA VAL A 352 54.89 26.74 -6.79
C VAL A 352 54.63 28.12 -7.37
N PHE A 353 54.18 28.16 -8.61
CA PHE A 353 53.79 29.37 -9.33
C PHE A 353 52.28 29.38 -9.64
N ALA A 354 51.65 30.54 -9.52
CA ALA A 354 50.31 30.81 -10.05
C ALA A 354 50.41 31.93 -11.09
N ILE A 355 49.97 31.65 -12.31
CA ILE A 355 50.27 32.45 -13.51
C ILE A 355 48.97 32.80 -14.25
N ALA A 356 48.87 34.02 -14.78
CA ALA A 356 47.76 34.39 -15.65
C ALA A 356 47.96 33.78 -17.05
N ALA A 357 46.93 33.13 -17.62
CA ALA A 357 47.01 32.59 -19.00
C ALA A 357 47.19 33.69 -20.07
N GLY A 358 46.80 34.93 -19.77
CA GLY A 358 46.84 36.09 -20.66
C GLY A 358 45.47 36.48 -21.22
N ASN A 359 45.33 37.72 -21.69
CA ASN A 359 44.04 38.30 -22.10
C ASN A 359 43.89 38.54 -23.61
N SER A 360 44.46 37.67 -24.46
CA SER A 360 44.47 37.86 -25.91
C SER A 360 43.44 37.00 -26.66
N GLY A 361 42.70 36.10 -26.01
CA GLY A 361 41.78 35.17 -26.65
C GLY A 361 42.47 34.13 -27.55
N HIS A 362 43.73 33.81 -27.25
CA HIS A 362 44.59 32.91 -28.02
C HIS A 362 45.14 31.77 -27.16
N ASP A 363 45.69 30.77 -27.84
CA ASP A 363 46.55 29.72 -27.32
C ASP A 363 47.65 30.25 -26.35
N ALA A 364 47.72 29.65 -25.16
CA ALA A 364 48.66 29.97 -24.09
C ALA A 364 50.13 29.64 -24.43
N ASP A 365 50.41 28.65 -25.30
CA ASP A 365 51.77 28.30 -25.79
C ASP A 365 52.51 29.54 -26.34
N LEU A 366 51.76 30.51 -26.85
CA LEU A 366 52.27 31.71 -27.51
C LEU A 366 52.67 32.83 -26.56
N TYR A 367 52.45 32.68 -25.24
CA TYR A 367 52.65 33.75 -24.25
C TYR A 367 53.49 33.29 -23.06
N SER A 368 54.53 34.04 -22.72
CA SER A 368 55.28 33.82 -21.49
C SER A 368 54.81 34.77 -20.39
N PRO A 369 54.65 34.31 -19.13
CA PRO A 369 55.09 33.00 -18.63
C PRO A 369 54.03 31.88 -18.65
N ALA A 370 52.88 32.08 -19.29
CA ALA A 370 51.83 31.06 -19.40
C ALA A 370 52.34 29.74 -20.01
N SER A 371 53.24 29.85 -21.02
CA SER A 371 53.94 28.76 -21.72
C SER A 371 54.96 27.95 -20.87
N ALA A 372 54.87 28.07 -19.55
CA ALA A 372 55.60 27.28 -18.56
C ALA A 372 54.68 26.31 -17.77
N GLY A 373 53.40 26.25 -18.14
CA GLY A 373 52.36 25.45 -17.47
C GLY A 373 52.55 23.94 -17.57
N ASP A 374 53.25 23.44 -18.60
CA ASP A 374 53.67 22.04 -18.76
C ASP A 374 54.42 21.45 -17.55
N HIS A 375 54.90 22.29 -16.64
CA HIS A 375 55.62 21.91 -15.45
C HIS A 375 54.67 21.80 -14.23
N GLN A 376 54.56 20.61 -13.63
CA GLN A 376 53.67 20.24 -12.50
C GLN A 376 53.54 21.19 -11.28
N ASN A 377 54.47 22.13 -11.09
CA ASN A 377 54.45 23.14 -10.01
C ASN A 377 54.12 24.56 -10.54
N VAL A 378 53.68 24.69 -11.79
CA VAL A 378 53.27 25.94 -12.43
C VAL A 378 51.80 25.80 -12.79
N TYR A 379 50.98 26.68 -12.22
CA TYR A 379 49.54 26.67 -12.37
C TYR A 379 49.14 27.88 -13.20
N THR A 380 48.94 27.71 -14.51
CA THR A 380 48.49 28.78 -15.42
C THR A 380 46.97 28.79 -15.47
N ILE A 381 46.37 29.96 -15.25
CA ILE A 381 44.96 30.08 -14.89
C ILE A 381 44.18 30.91 -15.92
N SER A 382 43.15 30.32 -16.50
CA SER A 382 42.18 30.99 -17.36
C SER A 382 41.08 31.68 -16.51
N ALA A 383 40.39 32.65 -17.12
CA ALA A 383 39.37 33.44 -16.44
C ALA A 383 37.96 32.90 -16.72
N VAL A 384 37.09 32.94 -15.71
CA VAL A 384 35.63 32.78 -15.87
C VAL A 384 34.86 33.85 -15.10
N ASP A 385 33.59 34.03 -15.45
CA ASP A 385 32.62 34.81 -14.67
C ASP A 385 31.89 33.97 -13.59
N ASN A 386 30.95 34.60 -12.88
CA ASN A 386 30.15 33.93 -11.85
C ASN A 386 29.09 32.96 -12.41
N GLN A 387 29.00 32.81 -13.73
CA GLN A 387 28.19 31.81 -14.42
C GLN A 387 29.07 30.68 -15.01
N TYR A 388 30.35 30.64 -14.62
CA TYR A 388 31.36 29.70 -15.11
C TYR A 388 31.55 29.78 -16.63
N GLN A 389 31.36 30.97 -17.22
CA GLN A 389 31.60 31.23 -18.64
C GLN A 389 32.97 31.86 -18.84
N MET A 390 33.77 31.24 -19.72
CA MET A 390 35.06 31.77 -20.13
C MET A 390 34.84 32.94 -21.11
N PRO A 391 35.34 34.15 -20.82
CA PRO A 391 35.18 35.30 -21.70
C PRO A 391 36.06 35.14 -22.94
N SER A 392 35.64 35.74 -24.05
CA SER A 392 36.33 35.63 -25.36
C SER A 392 37.75 36.20 -25.40
N TRP A 393 38.17 36.92 -24.37
CA TRP A 393 39.54 37.44 -24.22
C TRP A 393 40.42 36.57 -23.33
N SER A 394 39.89 35.60 -22.57
CA SER A 394 40.76 34.68 -21.84
C SER A 394 41.55 33.88 -22.86
N ASN A 395 42.88 33.85 -22.71
CA ASN A 395 43.67 32.81 -23.33
C ASN A 395 43.20 31.44 -22.82
N TRP A 396 43.45 30.44 -23.65
CA TRP A 396 42.97 29.07 -23.59
C TRP A 396 44.11 28.16 -24.07
N ASP A 397 43.96 26.84 -23.99
CA ASP A 397 44.89 25.88 -24.59
C ASP A 397 44.17 24.90 -25.53
N ASP A 398 44.92 24.27 -26.44
CA ASP A 398 44.47 23.11 -27.20
C ASP A 398 45.20 21.84 -26.75
N GLN A 399 44.52 20.69 -26.82
CA GLN A 399 45.07 19.40 -26.36
C GLN A 399 46.17 18.83 -27.29
N ILE A 400 46.81 19.67 -28.13
CA ILE A 400 47.69 19.29 -29.24
C ILE A 400 49.03 20.05 -29.22
N ASN A 401 49.61 20.34 -28.05
CA ASN A 401 51.08 20.28 -27.81
C ASN A 401 51.45 20.32 -26.32
N GLY A 402 50.63 20.96 -25.48
CA GLY A 402 50.74 21.00 -24.03
C GLY A 402 49.43 20.60 -23.35
N ASP A 403 49.39 20.91 -22.06
CA ASP A 403 48.17 21.29 -21.33
C ASP A 403 48.66 22.35 -20.33
N ASP A 404 49.04 23.49 -20.90
CA ASP A 404 49.71 24.59 -20.21
C ASP A 404 48.71 25.36 -19.33
N VAL A 405 47.41 25.37 -19.65
CA VAL A 405 46.36 25.94 -18.78
C VAL A 405 45.85 24.88 -17.81
N SER A 406 46.18 25.02 -16.54
CA SER A 406 45.90 23.99 -15.52
C SER A 406 44.46 24.04 -14.98
N TYR A 407 43.89 25.24 -14.83
CA TYR A 407 42.54 25.45 -14.26
C TYR A 407 41.91 26.77 -14.72
N ALA A 408 40.58 26.82 -14.66
CA ALA A 408 39.83 28.07 -14.69
C ALA A 408 39.53 28.61 -13.28
N ALA A 409 39.59 29.93 -13.09
CA ALA A 409 39.18 30.58 -11.83
C ALA A 409 38.47 31.93 -12.08
N PRO A 410 37.77 32.48 -11.07
CA PRO A 410 37.02 33.72 -11.21
C PRO A 410 37.92 34.90 -11.61
N GLY A 411 37.68 35.45 -12.81
CA GLY A 411 38.50 36.52 -13.42
C GLY A 411 37.69 37.66 -14.02
N VAL A 412 36.36 37.66 -13.90
CA VAL A 412 35.48 38.73 -14.40
C VAL A 412 34.84 39.48 -13.24
N ASN A 413 34.94 40.81 -13.21
CA ASN A 413 34.38 41.67 -12.16
C ASN A 413 34.78 41.23 -10.73
N ILE A 414 36.08 40.97 -10.51
CA ILE A 414 36.61 40.61 -9.20
C ILE A 414 36.78 41.86 -8.35
N PHE A 415 36.21 41.84 -7.14
CA PHE A 415 36.21 42.96 -6.20
C PHE A 415 37.35 42.82 -5.19
N SER A 416 38.29 43.76 -5.22
CA SER A 416 39.47 43.78 -4.33
C SER A 416 40.03 45.21 -4.22
N TYR A 417 41.12 45.37 -3.45
CA TYR A 417 41.83 46.64 -3.30
C TYR A 417 42.45 47.16 -4.60
N TYR A 418 42.73 48.45 -4.67
CA TYR A 418 43.20 49.12 -5.88
C TYR A 418 43.96 50.41 -5.54
N LYS A 419 44.21 51.26 -6.55
CA LYS A 419 44.94 52.54 -6.44
C LYS A 419 44.53 53.34 -5.20
N GLY A 420 45.52 53.71 -4.38
CA GLY A 420 45.32 54.50 -3.17
C GLY A 420 44.58 53.80 -2.03
N GLY A 421 44.41 52.47 -2.07
CA GLY A 421 43.68 51.69 -1.06
C GLY A 421 42.15 51.73 -1.23
N GLN A 422 41.66 52.15 -2.40
CA GLN A 422 40.24 52.05 -2.75
C GLN A 422 39.87 50.60 -3.09
N LEU A 423 38.58 50.24 -3.06
CA LEU A 423 38.09 48.96 -3.59
C LEU A 423 37.56 49.15 -5.01
N ALA A 424 37.86 48.21 -5.92
CA ALA A 424 37.45 48.28 -7.32
C ALA A 424 37.14 46.89 -7.92
N TYR A 425 36.33 46.89 -8.97
CA TYR A 425 36.06 45.73 -9.82
C TYR A 425 37.03 45.71 -11.01
N LEU A 426 37.79 44.63 -11.18
CA LEU A 426 38.67 44.41 -12.34
C LEU A 426 38.34 43.10 -13.06
N SER A 427 38.74 42.99 -14.32
CA SER A 427 38.60 41.78 -15.14
C SER A 427 39.91 41.45 -15.85
N GLY A 428 40.25 40.16 -15.88
CA GLY A 428 41.46 39.61 -16.51
C GLY A 428 41.83 38.25 -15.92
N THR A 429 42.61 37.45 -16.64
CA THR A 429 43.29 36.25 -16.11
C THR A 429 44.21 36.60 -14.93
N SER A 430 44.74 37.83 -14.89
CA SER A 430 45.40 38.45 -13.73
C SER A 430 44.60 38.46 -12.43
N MET A 431 43.26 38.42 -12.49
CA MET A 431 42.38 38.31 -11.33
C MET A 431 41.97 36.85 -11.04
N ALA A 432 42.14 35.94 -12.01
CA ALA A 432 41.92 34.51 -11.83
C ALA A 432 43.10 33.82 -11.13
N ALA A 433 44.33 34.07 -11.60
CA ALA A 433 45.58 33.56 -11.01
C ALA A 433 45.69 33.74 -9.47
N PRO A 434 45.39 34.91 -8.87
CA PRO A 434 45.47 35.10 -7.41
C PRO A 434 44.48 34.26 -6.61
N HIS A 435 43.34 33.84 -7.19
CA HIS A 435 42.46 32.90 -6.49
C HIS A 435 43.17 31.56 -6.28
N VAL A 436 43.81 31.04 -7.32
CA VAL A 436 44.56 29.78 -7.24
C VAL A 436 45.82 29.92 -6.40
N ALA A 437 46.51 31.06 -6.45
CA ALA A 437 47.60 31.35 -5.52
C ALA A 437 47.14 31.23 -4.05
N GLY A 438 45.94 31.71 -3.72
CA GLY A 438 45.34 31.52 -2.40
C GLY A 438 45.02 30.06 -2.08
N LEU A 439 44.40 29.31 -3.00
CA LEU A 439 44.10 27.88 -2.79
C LEU A 439 45.36 27.05 -2.49
N LEU A 440 46.43 27.29 -3.25
CA LEU A 440 47.72 26.62 -3.08
C LEU A 440 48.33 26.89 -1.70
N LEU A 441 48.20 28.11 -1.17
CA LEU A 441 48.64 28.47 0.19
C LEU A 441 47.78 27.84 1.29
N MET A 442 46.56 27.41 0.97
CA MET A 442 45.53 26.93 1.91
C MET A 442 45.36 25.40 1.93
N GLY A 443 46.02 24.67 1.03
CA GLY A 443 46.01 23.21 1.01
C GLY A 443 46.14 22.56 -0.36
N GLY A 444 46.07 23.34 -1.44
CA GLY A 444 46.17 22.86 -2.83
C GLY A 444 44.91 23.09 -3.65
N VAL A 445 44.91 22.60 -4.89
CA VAL A 445 43.80 22.74 -5.84
C VAL A 445 43.16 21.39 -6.13
N LYS A 446 41.84 21.36 -6.15
CA LYS A 446 41.00 20.24 -6.58
C LYS A 446 40.27 20.64 -7.87
N GLU A 447 40.23 19.73 -8.84
CA GLU A 447 39.37 19.84 -10.02
C GLU A 447 37.88 19.88 -9.60
N GLY A 448 37.20 20.95 -9.99
CA GLY A 448 35.74 21.09 -10.00
C GLY A 448 35.14 20.70 -11.35
N ASP A 449 33.90 21.13 -11.57
CA ASP A 449 33.24 20.92 -12.86
C ASP A 449 33.92 21.72 -13.99
N MET A 450 33.81 21.21 -15.21
CA MET A 450 34.34 21.80 -16.44
C MET A 450 33.61 23.11 -16.78
N VAL A 451 34.33 24.19 -17.04
CA VAL A 451 33.74 25.51 -17.32
C VAL A 451 33.23 25.64 -18.75
N LEU A 452 32.32 26.58 -19.01
CA LEU A 452 31.84 26.82 -20.36
C LEU A 452 32.92 27.55 -21.18
N ALA A 453 33.58 26.81 -22.06
CA ALA A 453 34.64 27.27 -22.95
C ALA A 453 34.21 28.47 -23.82
N ASN A 454 35.18 29.29 -24.22
CA ASN A 454 34.94 30.33 -25.21
C ASN A 454 34.88 29.72 -26.64
N SER A 455 34.66 30.55 -27.66
CA SER A 455 34.48 30.08 -29.05
C SER A 455 35.76 29.56 -29.74
N SER A 456 36.90 29.55 -29.06
CA SER A 456 38.23 29.44 -29.66
C SER A 456 39.13 28.38 -29.04
N GLY A 457 38.87 27.93 -27.81
CA GLY A 457 39.64 26.88 -27.13
C GLY A 457 38.77 25.81 -26.49
N GLU A 458 39.42 24.90 -25.75
CA GLU A 458 38.74 23.85 -24.98
C GLU A 458 38.23 24.36 -23.61
N SER A 459 37.64 23.46 -22.83
CA SER A 459 37.11 23.72 -21.49
C SER A 459 38.13 23.31 -20.43
N ASP A 460 38.33 24.16 -19.42
CA ASP A 460 39.22 23.90 -18.28
C ASP A 460 38.43 23.44 -17.04
N PRO A 461 39.01 22.65 -16.12
CA PRO A 461 38.40 22.36 -14.83
C PRO A 461 38.39 23.60 -13.93
N PHE A 462 37.28 23.88 -13.25
CA PHE A 462 37.23 24.98 -12.29
C PHE A 462 38.08 24.68 -11.04
N ALA A 463 38.85 25.67 -10.56
CA ALA A 463 39.68 25.53 -9.37
C ALA A 463 38.86 25.58 -8.06
N LEU A 464 38.88 24.49 -7.29
CA LEU A 464 38.33 24.41 -5.94
C LEU A 464 39.42 24.13 -4.91
N ILE A 465 39.17 24.44 -3.63
CA ILE A 465 40.08 24.08 -2.54
C ILE A 465 40.30 22.56 -2.42
N GLN A 466 41.56 22.13 -2.34
CA GLN A 466 41.92 20.75 -2.01
C GLN A 466 41.74 20.50 -0.51
N SER A 467 40.83 19.60 -0.17
CA SER A 467 40.24 19.51 1.17
C SER A 467 41.20 19.05 2.27
N SER A 468 41.69 20.00 3.07
CA SER A 468 42.01 19.79 4.49
C SER A 468 40.89 20.28 5.43
N TYR A 469 39.97 21.12 4.92
CA TYR A 469 38.71 21.51 5.56
C TYR A 469 37.55 20.70 4.98
N ALA A 470 37.27 19.52 5.53
CA ALA A 470 36.10 18.72 5.15
C ALA A 470 34.85 19.20 5.92
N ILE A 471 33.75 19.44 5.19
CA ILE A 471 32.42 19.63 5.79
C ILE A 471 31.99 18.26 6.35
N ASN A 472 31.92 18.16 7.67
CA ASN A 472 31.58 16.95 8.42
C ASN A 472 30.16 17.10 8.95
N TYR A 473 29.18 16.80 8.08
CA TYR A 473 27.77 16.77 8.43
C TYR A 473 27.47 15.69 9.48
N ILE A 474 26.87 16.10 10.59
CA ILE A 474 26.26 15.23 11.61
C ILE A 474 24.77 15.16 11.32
N THR A 475 24.21 13.96 11.29
CA THR A 475 22.76 13.75 11.20
C THR A 475 22.05 14.20 12.47
N ILE A 476 21.07 15.10 12.32
CA ILE A 476 20.19 15.57 13.40
C ILE A 476 18.95 14.68 13.52
N SER A 477 18.33 14.35 12.38
CA SER A 477 17.12 13.54 12.32
C SER A 477 17.09 12.71 11.04
N THR A 478 16.72 11.44 11.16
CA THR A 478 16.45 10.51 10.04
C THR A 478 14.96 10.16 9.96
N VAL A 479 14.11 10.96 10.60
CA VAL A 479 12.75 10.54 10.96
C VAL A 479 11.71 10.96 9.91
N GLY A 480 12.06 11.90 9.03
CA GLY A 480 11.32 12.24 7.82
C GLY A 480 11.79 11.47 6.58
N SER A 481 11.23 11.79 5.42
CA SER A 481 11.62 11.19 4.12
C SER A 481 13.05 11.52 3.67
N VAL A 482 13.69 12.50 4.31
CA VAL A 482 15.10 12.88 4.11
C VAL A 482 15.81 12.97 5.45
N ALA A 483 17.13 12.80 5.46
CA ALA A 483 17.91 13.01 6.67
C ALA A 483 18.24 14.49 6.83
N LEU A 484 17.80 15.14 7.91
CA LEU A 484 18.27 16.48 8.29
C LEU A 484 19.69 16.36 8.88
N GLN A 485 20.61 17.13 8.35
CA GLN A 485 22.01 17.17 8.75
C GLN A 485 22.47 18.59 9.10
N ARG A 486 23.54 18.68 9.89
CA ARG A 486 24.24 19.93 10.20
C ARG A 486 25.74 19.71 10.27
N ASP A 487 26.50 20.55 9.60
CA ASP A 487 27.96 20.51 9.66
C ASP A 487 28.47 20.81 11.07
N SER A 488 29.42 20.00 11.52
CA SER A 488 30.00 20.06 12.86
C SER A 488 30.97 21.22 13.09
N GLY A 489 31.57 21.78 12.03
CA GLY A 489 32.50 22.91 12.13
C GLY A 489 31.83 24.28 11.93
N THR A 490 30.94 24.39 10.96
CA THR A 490 30.31 25.65 10.51
C THR A 490 28.87 25.83 10.99
N GLY A 491 28.21 24.76 11.45
CA GLY A 491 26.80 24.76 11.82
C GLY A 491 25.83 24.83 10.64
N LEU A 492 26.29 24.75 9.38
CA LEU A 492 25.43 24.82 8.19
C LEU A 492 24.45 23.64 8.12
N TYR A 493 23.17 23.91 7.85
CA TYR A 493 22.15 22.86 7.70
C TYR A 493 22.03 22.40 6.24
N ALA A 494 21.83 21.09 6.07
CA ALA A 494 21.56 20.45 4.79
C ALA A 494 20.54 19.32 5.01
N VAL A 495 19.92 18.85 3.94
CA VAL A 495 19.27 17.53 3.93
C VAL A 495 20.13 16.52 3.17
N THR A 496 19.80 15.24 3.27
CA THR A 496 20.35 14.20 2.39
C THR A 496 19.21 13.38 1.83
N GLU A 497 19.15 13.35 0.51
CA GLU A 497 18.19 12.56 -0.29
C GLU A 497 18.78 11.18 -0.64
N GLU A 498 17.95 10.33 -1.24
CA GLU A 498 18.33 9.00 -1.68
C GLU A 498 19.50 9.10 -2.70
N GLY A 499 20.61 8.40 -2.41
CA GLY A 499 21.89 8.58 -3.12
C GLY A 499 22.98 9.34 -2.33
N GLY A 500 22.66 9.89 -1.14
CA GLY A 500 23.68 10.30 -0.16
C GLY A 500 24.33 11.67 -0.38
N LYS A 501 23.86 12.46 -1.35
CA LYS A 501 24.34 13.83 -1.57
C LYS A 501 23.67 14.80 -0.58
N ALA A 502 24.48 15.60 0.11
CA ALA A 502 23.97 16.69 0.94
C ALA A 502 23.47 17.86 0.06
N ILE A 503 22.23 18.32 0.31
CA ILE A 503 21.60 19.46 -0.36
C ILE A 503 21.49 20.61 0.66
N PRO A 504 22.13 21.77 0.43
CA PRO A 504 22.03 22.93 1.30
C PRO A 504 20.58 23.38 1.54
N ILE A 505 20.19 23.59 2.79
CA ILE A 505 18.95 24.33 3.08
C ILE A 505 19.28 25.82 2.97
N THR A 506 18.51 26.58 2.19
CA THR A 506 18.84 27.98 1.88
C THR A 506 17.70 28.97 2.15
N ILE A 507 18.04 30.24 2.29
CA ILE A 507 17.13 31.39 2.25
C ILE A 507 17.83 32.52 1.48
N ASP A 508 17.15 33.16 0.53
CA ASP A 508 17.72 34.19 -0.36
C ASP A 508 19.04 33.77 -1.05
N ASN A 509 19.17 32.47 -1.39
CA ASN A 509 20.37 31.79 -1.91
C ASN A 509 21.57 31.66 -0.94
N ALA A 510 21.42 32.01 0.34
CA ALA A 510 22.41 31.76 1.37
C ALA A 510 22.07 30.50 2.17
N GLN A 511 23.04 29.61 2.39
CA GLN A 511 22.84 28.41 3.22
C GLN A 511 22.65 28.80 4.70
N ILE A 512 21.61 28.26 5.33
CA ILE A 512 21.29 28.57 6.72
C ILE A 512 22.18 27.78 7.70
N TYR A 513 22.38 28.31 8.89
CA TYR A 513 23.24 27.71 9.92
C TYR A 513 22.63 27.77 11.32
N GLU A 514 23.13 26.93 12.23
CA GLU A 514 22.73 26.91 13.64
C GLU A 514 22.94 28.28 14.30
N GLY A 515 21.87 28.83 14.87
CA GLY A 515 21.88 30.16 15.49
C GLY A 515 21.54 31.31 14.55
N ILE A 516 21.22 31.07 13.26
CA ILE A 516 20.72 32.09 12.33
C ILE A 516 19.51 32.87 12.89
N TYR A 517 18.66 32.21 13.67
CA TYR A 517 17.66 32.85 14.54
C TYR A 517 17.92 32.49 15.99
N VAL A 518 18.00 33.50 16.85
CA VAL A 518 18.29 33.34 18.28
C VAL A 518 17.26 32.40 18.92
N GLY A 519 17.76 31.31 19.51
CA GLY A 519 16.95 30.34 20.24
C GLY A 519 16.20 29.32 19.39
N TRP A 520 16.30 29.36 18.05
CA TRP A 520 15.66 28.38 17.15
C TRP A 520 16.68 27.42 16.52
N GLN A 521 16.30 26.16 16.39
CA GLN A 521 17.06 25.11 15.69
C GLN A 521 16.13 24.33 14.78
N ALA A 522 16.59 23.96 13.58
CA ALA A 522 15.90 22.97 12.76
C ALA A 522 16.07 21.57 13.40
N VAL A 523 14.98 20.82 13.51
CA VAL A 523 14.91 19.53 14.23
C VAL A 523 14.40 18.37 13.38
N ALA A 524 13.70 18.64 12.27
CA ALA A 524 13.26 17.64 11.30
C ALA A 524 13.16 18.25 9.89
N ALA A 525 13.26 17.41 8.87
CA ALA A 525 13.00 17.76 7.48
C ALA A 525 12.31 16.58 6.78
N ALA A 526 11.30 16.84 5.95
CA ALA A 526 10.50 15.83 5.26
C ALA A 526 9.75 16.43 4.08
N THR A 527 9.42 15.61 3.08
CA THR A 527 8.51 15.98 1.99
C THR A 527 7.10 15.54 2.38
N ILE A 528 6.24 16.49 2.74
CA ILE A 528 4.90 16.25 3.28
C ILE A 528 3.88 16.83 2.29
N ASN A 529 2.94 16.02 1.82
CA ASN A 529 1.95 16.39 0.79
C ASN A 529 2.58 17.00 -0.48
N ASN A 530 3.72 16.46 -0.92
CA ASN A 530 4.55 16.94 -2.04
C ASN A 530 5.23 18.31 -1.83
N ASN A 531 5.26 18.85 -0.60
CA ASN A 531 6.03 20.05 -0.28
C ASN A 531 7.24 19.67 0.58
N ASN A 532 8.43 20.18 0.24
CA ASN A 532 9.59 20.06 1.13
C ASN A 532 9.35 20.94 2.37
N THR A 533 9.50 20.34 3.55
CA THR A 533 9.02 20.91 4.81
C THR A 533 10.08 20.76 5.90
N ILE A 534 10.33 21.82 6.67
CA ILE A 534 11.35 21.83 7.74
C ILE A 534 10.68 22.23 9.07
N ALA A 535 10.87 21.42 10.11
CA ALA A 535 10.39 21.71 11.46
C ALA A 535 11.47 22.42 12.28
N TRP A 536 11.08 23.51 12.93
CA TRP A 536 11.93 24.34 13.78
C TRP A 536 11.44 24.32 15.22
N LYS A 537 12.35 24.14 16.18
CA LYS A 537 12.06 24.16 17.62
C LYS A 537 12.78 25.32 18.29
N HIS A 538 12.05 26.10 19.07
CA HIS A 538 12.59 27.14 19.93
C HIS A 538 12.98 26.57 21.30
N ILE A 539 13.97 27.17 21.97
CA ILE A 539 14.37 26.83 23.35
C ILE A 539 13.22 26.90 24.39
N SER A 540 12.11 27.58 24.08
CA SER A 540 10.90 27.61 24.92
C SER A 540 9.91 26.47 24.64
N GLY A 541 10.25 25.51 23.78
CA GLY A 541 9.38 24.41 23.36
C GLY A 541 8.41 24.73 22.21
N ASN A 542 8.41 25.97 21.70
CA ASN A 542 7.55 26.34 20.58
C ASN A 542 8.03 25.70 19.27
N ILE A 543 7.11 25.19 18.45
CA ILE A 543 7.40 24.63 17.13
C ILE A 543 6.91 25.57 16.03
N SER A 544 7.68 25.71 14.96
CA SER A 544 7.30 26.41 13.72
C SER A 544 7.66 25.55 12.51
N ILE A 545 6.95 25.76 11.40
CA ILE A 545 7.08 24.99 10.17
C ILE A 545 7.47 25.93 9.03
N TRP A 546 8.40 25.50 8.19
CA TRP A 546 8.78 26.15 6.95
C TRP A 546 8.42 25.26 5.77
N ASN A 547 7.89 25.86 4.70
CA ASN A 547 7.84 25.25 3.39
C ASN A 547 9.08 25.68 2.58
N ALA A 548 9.59 24.76 1.77
CA ALA A 548 10.71 24.96 0.86
C ALA A 548 10.38 24.42 -0.54
N ASP A 549 11.13 24.87 -1.54
CA ASP A 549 11.04 24.38 -2.91
C ASP A 549 11.79 23.03 -3.11
N ASP A 550 11.80 22.55 -4.35
CA ASP A 550 12.51 21.33 -4.76
C ASP A 550 14.04 21.39 -4.52
N ASN A 551 14.60 22.59 -4.31
CA ASN A 551 16.03 22.81 -4.02
C ASN A 551 16.30 23.05 -2.53
N TRP A 552 15.31 22.84 -1.65
CA TRP A 552 15.38 23.13 -0.22
C TRP A 552 15.65 24.62 0.11
N SER A 553 15.24 25.52 -0.78
CA SER A 553 15.18 26.97 -0.53
C SER A 553 13.86 27.36 0.12
N TYR A 554 13.92 28.16 1.18
CA TYR A 554 12.76 28.67 1.91
C TYR A 554 11.78 29.43 0.99
N LEU A 555 10.49 29.09 1.11
CA LEU A 555 9.38 29.76 0.43
C LEU A 555 8.54 30.59 1.41
N ASP A 556 7.91 29.93 2.38
CA ASP A 556 7.03 30.58 3.35
C ASP A 556 6.92 29.81 4.69
N THR A 557 6.26 30.46 5.65
CA THR A 557 5.74 29.82 6.85
C THR A 557 4.22 29.69 6.73
N PRO A 558 3.63 28.48 6.68
CA PRO A 558 2.19 28.30 6.49
C PRO A 558 1.31 28.81 7.64
N PHE A 559 1.90 29.17 8.78
CA PHE A 559 1.21 29.64 9.99
C PHE A 559 1.80 30.94 10.52
N SER A 560 0.94 31.84 11.02
CA SER A 560 1.40 33.04 11.73
C SER A 560 1.66 32.72 13.22
N GLY A 561 2.91 32.41 13.55
CA GLY A 561 3.35 32.18 14.94
C GLY A 561 4.00 30.83 15.16
N TYR A 562 3.47 30.06 16.11
CA TYR A 562 3.99 28.75 16.52
C TYR A 562 2.82 27.79 16.83
N LEU A 563 3.02 26.51 16.51
CA LEU A 563 2.00 25.46 16.62
C LEU A 563 1.49 25.30 18.06
N LYS A 564 0.19 25.02 18.20
CA LYS A 564 -0.49 24.81 19.49
C LYS A 564 -1.59 23.75 19.38
N GLY A 565 -1.83 23.03 20.46
CA GLY A 565 -2.95 22.07 20.54
C GLY A 565 -2.85 20.98 19.48
N LEU A 566 -3.97 20.66 18.83
CA LEU A 566 -4.08 19.54 17.91
C LEU A 566 -3.16 19.65 16.69
N GLU A 567 -2.94 20.87 16.20
CA GLU A 567 -2.06 21.13 15.06
C GLU A 567 -0.62 20.69 15.33
N ALA A 568 -0.11 20.90 16.55
CA ALA A 568 1.23 20.45 16.94
C ALA A 568 1.33 18.92 16.87
N LEU A 569 0.33 18.21 17.39
CA LEU A 569 0.26 16.75 17.42
C LEU A 569 0.11 16.14 16.02
N GLN A 570 -0.57 16.82 15.10
CA GLN A 570 -0.66 16.42 13.69
C GLN A 570 0.70 16.53 12.99
N TRP A 571 1.48 17.58 13.28
CA TRP A 571 2.84 17.72 12.74
C TRP A 571 3.83 16.72 13.36
N GLU A 572 3.67 16.34 14.63
CA GLU A 572 4.43 15.22 15.22
C GLU A 572 4.19 13.92 14.44
N ALA A 573 2.94 13.58 14.13
CA ALA A 573 2.61 12.43 13.31
C ALA A 573 3.18 12.54 11.89
N ALA A 574 3.08 13.72 11.25
CA ALA A 574 3.57 13.94 9.88
C ALA A 574 5.11 13.87 9.75
N PHE A 575 5.85 14.27 10.79
CA PHE A 575 7.31 14.11 10.88
C PHE A 575 7.74 12.82 11.60
N ASN A 576 6.78 12.00 12.06
CA ASN A 576 6.98 10.82 12.89
C ASN A 576 7.88 11.06 14.14
N GLN A 577 7.80 12.24 14.74
CA GLN A 577 8.73 12.72 15.76
C GLN A 577 7.99 13.40 16.93
N ASP A 578 8.32 13.01 18.16
CA ASP A 578 7.88 13.70 19.38
C ASP A 578 8.54 15.10 19.44
N PHE A 579 7.74 16.16 19.29
CA PHE A 579 8.20 17.53 19.39
C PHE A 579 7.96 18.11 20.78
N ASN A 580 6.94 17.66 21.50
CA ASN A 580 6.51 18.23 22.77
C ASN A 580 7.23 17.62 24.01
N GLY A 581 7.73 16.39 23.91
CA GLY A 581 8.49 15.66 24.92
C GLY A 581 7.66 14.76 25.84
N ASP A 582 6.43 14.39 25.45
CA ASP A 582 5.57 13.47 26.21
C ASP A 582 5.87 11.98 25.97
N ASN A 583 6.81 11.66 25.07
CA ASN A 583 7.16 10.32 24.59
C ASN A 583 6.05 9.65 23.75
N ALA A 584 5.10 10.42 23.23
CA ALA A 584 4.15 9.99 22.21
C ALA A 584 4.45 10.70 20.87
N ILE A 585 3.95 10.13 19.78
CA ILE A 585 3.92 10.79 18.48
C ILE A 585 2.46 11.13 18.21
N GLY A 586 2.10 12.41 18.33
CA GLY A 586 0.73 12.87 18.21
C GLY A 586 -0.18 12.42 19.37
N LEU A 587 -1.47 12.22 19.09
CA LEU A 587 -2.45 11.86 20.11
C LEU A 587 -2.25 10.42 20.62
N SER A 588 -2.22 10.27 21.95
CA SER A 588 -2.15 8.96 22.61
C SER A 588 -3.20 8.85 23.72
N PHE A 589 -3.54 7.61 24.11
CA PHE A 589 -4.35 7.38 25.31
C PHE A 589 -3.48 7.51 26.57
N SER A 590 -4.03 8.03 27.68
CA SER A 590 -3.31 8.16 28.96
C SER A 590 -2.98 6.80 29.58
N ASP A 591 -3.82 5.81 29.32
CA ASP A 591 -3.81 4.46 29.87
C ASP A 591 -4.33 3.50 28.78
N ALA A 592 -4.53 2.21 29.13
CA ALA A 592 -5.25 1.29 28.26
C ALA A 592 -6.67 1.82 27.92
N PRO A 593 -7.21 1.56 26.71
CA PRO A 593 -8.57 1.95 26.35
C PRO A 593 -9.61 1.49 27.37
N LEU A 594 -10.54 2.38 27.71
CA LEU A 594 -11.67 2.14 28.61
C LEU A 594 -12.63 1.08 28.05
N SER A 595 -12.79 1.03 26.73
CA SER A 595 -13.51 -0.05 26.04
C SER A 595 -12.95 -0.25 24.64
N SER A 596 -12.96 -1.50 24.15
CA SER A 596 -12.66 -1.87 22.77
C SER A 596 -13.75 -2.79 22.25
N ASN A 597 -14.48 -2.36 21.22
CA ASN A 597 -15.59 -3.12 20.64
C ASN A 597 -15.73 -2.84 19.15
N GLY A 598 -16.08 -3.84 18.33
CA GLY A 598 -16.32 -3.66 16.90
C GLY A 598 -15.14 -3.08 16.09
N GLY A 599 -13.92 -3.14 16.63
CA GLY A 599 -12.74 -2.49 16.06
C GLY A 599 -12.62 -0.98 16.37
N ILE A 600 -13.40 -0.44 17.31
CA ILE A 600 -13.24 0.94 17.82
C ILE A 600 -12.88 0.92 19.32
N ASN A 601 -11.84 1.68 19.66
CA ASN A 601 -11.36 1.91 21.03
C ASN A 601 -11.87 3.26 21.54
N LEU A 602 -12.21 3.33 22.82
CA LEU A 602 -12.52 4.54 23.58
C LEU A 602 -11.54 4.67 24.74
N GLY A 603 -11.04 5.87 25.01
CA GLY A 603 -10.16 6.10 26.16
C GLY A 603 -10.02 7.58 26.53
N LEU A 604 -9.31 7.87 27.61
CA LEU A 604 -8.86 9.24 27.93
C LEU A 604 -7.59 9.55 27.13
N ILE A 605 -7.52 10.75 26.55
CA ILE A 605 -6.34 11.24 25.83
C ILE A 605 -5.29 11.73 26.84
N ALA A 606 -4.03 11.38 26.61
CA ALA A 606 -2.90 11.74 27.48
C ALA A 606 -2.68 13.26 27.53
N GLN A 607 -2.83 13.94 26.39
CA GLN A 607 -2.62 15.38 26.29
C GLN A 607 -3.74 16.19 26.97
N ALA A 608 -3.33 17.11 27.86
CA ALA A 608 -4.23 17.87 28.70
C ALA A 608 -5.19 18.76 27.89
N GLY A 609 -6.49 18.61 28.16
CA GLY A 609 -7.56 19.42 27.55
C GLY A 609 -8.39 18.70 26.48
N PHE A 610 -7.94 17.55 25.97
CA PHE A 610 -8.66 16.80 24.91
C PHE A 610 -9.70 15.80 25.43
N GLY A 611 -9.66 15.42 26.71
CA GLY A 611 -10.73 14.60 27.32
C GLY A 611 -10.75 13.16 26.81
N TYR A 612 -11.91 12.70 26.33
CA TYR A 612 -12.10 11.38 25.73
C TYR A 612 -11.75 11.39 24.24
N GLY A 613 -11.22 10.27 23.74
CA GLY A 613 -10.91 10.05 22.33
C GLY A 613 -11.36 8.68 21.84
N ILE A 614 -11.51 8.57 20.51
CA ILE A 614 -11.89 7.35 19.80
C ILE A 614 -10.81 6.96 18.79
N GLN A 615 -10.52 5.67 18.64
CA GLN A 615 -9.57 5.17 17.63
C GLN A 615 -10.19 3.98 16.90
N VAL A 616 -10.25 4.05 15.57
CA VAL A 616 -10.82 2.97 14.73
C VAL A 616 -9.69 2.13 14.14
N GLY A 617 -9.64 0.85 14.52
CA GLY A 617 -8.62 -0.10 14.11
C GLY A 617 -7.22 0.35 14.54
N ALA A 618 -6.30 0.36 13.58
CA ALA A 618 -4.96 0.94 13.72
C ALA A 618 -4.88 2.40 13.20
N GLY A 619 -6.03 3.07 13.02
CA GLY A 619 -6.11 4.45 12.56
C GLY A 619 -5.74 5.48 13.64
N GLU A 620 -5.90 6.76 13.30
CA GLU A 620 -5.61 7.87 14.19
C GLU A 620 -6.60 7.97 15.37
N LEU A 621 -6.09 8.42 16.52
CA LEU A 621 -6.89 8.75 17.69
C LEU A 621 -7.55 10.12 17.49
N THR A 622 -8.89 10.15 17.49
CA THR A 622 -9.71 11.35 17.27
C THR A 622 -10.33 11.83 18.58
N PRO A 623 -10.15 13.10 19.00
CA PRO A 623 -10.79 13.63 20.20
C PRO A 623 -12.32 13.79 20.04
N ILE A 624 -13.08 13.45 21.09
CA ILE A 624 -14.54 13.60 21.09
C ILE A 624 -14.90 15.06 21.36
N SER A 625 -15.72 15.68 20.50
CA SER A 625 -16.02 17.11 20.57
C SER A 625 -17.51 17.43 20.76
N PHE A 626 -17.76 18.46 21.58
CA PHE A 626 -19.09 18.95 21.97
C PHE A 626 -19.08 20.47 22.13
N ALA A 627 -20.06 21.15 21.52
CA ALA A 627 -20.30 22.59 21.65
C ALA A 627 -19.07 23.50 21.41
N GLY A 628 -18.15 23.09 20.53
CA GLY A 628 -16.92 23.83 20.22
C GLY A 628 -15.75 23.59 21.19
N GLY A 629 -15.87 22.66 22.13
CA GLY A 629 -14.78 22.15 22.96
C GLY A 629 -14.72 20.61 22.95
N TYR A 630 -13.87 20.05 23.80
CA TYR A 630 -13.72 18.60 23.93
C TYR A 630 -14.55 18.02 25.09
N ALA A 631 -15.01 16.78 24.93
CA ALA A 631 -15.75 16.05 25.94
C ALA A 631 -14.77 15.41 26.94
N GLY A 632 -14.54 16.09 28.07
CA GLY A 632 -13.71 15.57 29.17
C GLY A 632 -14.53 15.00 30.33
N ILE A 633 -13.86 14.53 31.38
CA ILE A 633 -14.47 13.86 32.55
C ILE A 633 -15.53 14.70 33.32
N ASN A 634 -15.66 15.99 33.00
CA ASN A 634 -16.62 16.93 33.59
C ASN A 634 -17.71 17.42 32.61
N ASN A 635 -17.73 16.93 31.37
CA ASN A 635 -18.54 17.43 30.25
C ASN A 635 -19.06 16.22 29.45
N PRO A 636 -20.38 15.90 29.43
CA PRO A 636 -21.51 16.83 29.38
C PRO A 636 -22.02 17.45 30.69
N GLY A 637 -21.49 17.04 31.84
CA GLY A 637 -21.83 17.67 33.12
C GLY A 637 -21.37 16.84 34.31
N ALA A 638 -21.61 17.35 35.51
CA ALA A 638 -21.17 16.70 36.75
C ALA A 638 -21.69 15.26 36.86
N GLY A 639 -20.75 14.32 37.02
CA GLY A 639 -21.02 12.91 37.26
C GLY A 639 -21.19 12.02 36.02
N TRP A 640 -21.22 12.56 34.80
CA TRP A 640 -21.29 11.75 33.57
C TRP A 640 -19.92 11.19 33.19
N LEU A 641 -19.86 9.87 33.02
CA LEU A 641 -18.66 9.13 32.60
C LEU A 641 -18.97 8.37 31.30
N ALA A 642 -18.05 8.39 30.35
CA ALA A 642 -18.12 7.54 29.17
C ALA A 642 -17.80 6.09 29.57
N ILE A 643 -18.62 5.14 29.11
CA ILE A 643 -18.60 3.73 29.55
C ILE A 643 -18.46 2.70 28.42
N GLY A 644 -18.68 3.10 27.17
CA GLY A 644 -18.59 2.19 26.03
C GLY A 644 -18.83 2.92 24.72
N ILE A 645 -18.46 2.29 23.60
CA ILE A 645 -18.71 2.80 22.25
C ILE A 645 -19.03 1.66 21.27
N THR A 646 -19.93 1.93 20.32
CA THR A 646 -20.26 1.04 19.20
C THR A 646 -20.03 1.77 17.87
N PRO A 647 -19.48 1.10 16.84
CA PRO A 647 -19.38 1.70 15.50
C PRO A 647 -20.76 1.72 14.82
N THR A 648 -21.00 2.72 13.97
CA THR A 648 -22.22 2.82 13.16
C THR A 648 -21.88 3.14 11.70
N ALA A 649 -22.81 2.96 10.77
CA ALA A 649 -22.57 3.17 9.34
C ALA A 649 -22.13 4.59 8.95
N SER A 650 -22.36 5.59 9.83
CA SER A 650 -22.01 7.01 9.62
C SER A 650 -21.09 7.59 10.69
N GLY A 651 -20.55 6.77 11.60
CA GLY A 651 -19.73 7.21 12.72
C GLY A 651 -19.74 6.22 13.89
N SER A 652 -20.19 6.66 15.07
CA SER A 652 -20.19 5.82 16.27
C SER A 652 -21.25 6.28 17.28
N THR A 653 -21.72 5.39 18.15
CA THR A 653 -22.57 5.76 19.30
C THR A 653 -21.80 5.53 20.59
N LEU A 654 -21.59 6.62 21.34
CA LEU A 654 -20.89 6.68 22.62
C LEU A 654 -21.90 6.60 23.77
N TYR A 655 -21.66 5.71 24.72
CA TYR A 655 -22.54 5.49 25.88
C TYR A 655 -21.99 6.15 27.14
N TRP A 656 -22.91 6.73 27.91
CA TRP A 656 -22.63 7.48 29.12
C TRP A 656 -23.44 6.96 30.30
N ARG A 657 -22.81 6.91 31.48
CA ARG A 657 -23.46 6.65 32.77
C ARG A 657 -23.27 7.84 33.68
N ASN A 658 -24.34 8.29 34.33
CA ASN A 658 -24.24 9.27 35.40
C ASN A 658 -24.04 8.55 36.74
N SER A 659 -22.87 8.77 37.34
CA SER A 659 -22.43 8.18 38.61
C SER A 659 -23.23 8.62 39.84
N THR A 660 -24.02 9.70 39.76
CA THR A 660 -24.76 10.26 40.90
C THR A 660 -26.18 9.68 41.03
N ASN A 661 -26.81 9.30 39.92
CA ASN A 661 -28.22 8.87 39.87
C ASN A 661 -28.45 7.59 39.05
N ASN A 662 -27.40 6.96 38.49
CA ASN A 662 -27.47 5.80 37.59
C ASN A 662 -28.40 5.98 36.37
N THR A 663 -28.53 7.21 35.83
CA THR A 663 -29.17 7.41 34.52
C THR A 663 -28.16 7.22 33.39
N TYR A 664 -28.62 6.71 32.25
CA TYR A 664 -27.81 6.41 31.08
C TYR A 664 -28.21 7.28 29.88
N ALA A 665 -27.25 7.55 29.00
CA ALA A 665 -27.44 8.35 27.79
C ALA A 665 -26.56 7.83 26.64
N SER A 666 -26.96 8.09 25.40
CA SER A 666 -26.17 7.84 24.20
C SER A 666 -25.92 9.13 23.41
N TRP A 667 -24.75 9.19 22.79
CA TRP A 667 -24.26 10.27 21.94
C TRP A 667 -23.88 9.70 20.58
N ASP A 668 -24.58 10.10 19.52
CA ASP A 668 -24.23 9.73 18.15
C ASP A 668 -23.17 10.72 17.64
N LEU A 669 -22.01 10.19 17.32
CA LEU A 669 -20.84 10.91 16.82
C LEU A 669 -20.73 10.70 15.30
N ASN A 670 -20.30 11.73 14.58
CA ASN A 670 -19.87 11.57 13.20
C ASN A 670 -18.46 10.94 13.12
N ALA A 671 -17.99 10.65 11.90
CA ALA A 671 -16.65 10.10 11.67
C ALA A 671 -15.47 10.96 12.19
N ALA A 672 -15.69 12.24 12.53
CA ALA A 672 -14.71 13.13 13.13
C ALA A 672 -14.85 13.27 14.67
N GLY A 673 -15.59 12.36 15.32
CA GLY A 673 -15.77 12.36 16.77
C GLY A 673 -16.64 13.50 17.32
N ALA A 674 -17.30 14.28 16.46
CA ALA A 674 -18.16 15.39 16.88
C ALA A 674 -19.60 14.93 17.14
N LEU A 675 -20.21 15.42 18.23
CA LEU A 675 -21.60 15.12 18.57
C LEU A 675 -22.57 15.61 17.48
N VAL A 676 -23.40 14.69 16.99
CA VAL A 676 -24.54 14.96 16.11
C VAL A 676 -25.83 15.03 16.92
N THR A 677 -26.12 13.99 17.71
CA THR A 677 -27.33 13.88 18.54
C THR A 677 -27.01 13.25 19.89
N GLY A 678 -27.68 13.69 20.95
CA GLY A 678 -27.54 13.11 22.30
C GLY A 678 -28.90 12.94 22.98
N ARG A 679 -29.13 11.78 23.61
CA ARG A 679 -30.41 11.44 24.26
C ARG A 679 -30.23 10.54 25.49
N GLY A 680 -31.17 10.59 26.42
CA GLY A 680 -31.26 9.61 27.51
C GLY A 680 -31.75 8.26 26.96
N LEU A 681 -31.33 7.16 27.60
CA LEU A 681 -31.72 5.80 27.21
C LEU A 681 -32.86 5.28 28.10
N SER A 682 -33.84 4.63 27.49
CA SER A 682 -34.78 3.76 28.20
C SER A 682 -34.11 2.44 28.62
N ALA A 683 -34.76 1.68 29.50
CA ALA A 683 -34.25 0.37 29.92
C ALA A 683 -34.02 -0.57 28.72
N ALA A 684 -34.96 -0.63 27.77
CA ALA A 684 -34.81 -1.46 26.57
C ALA A 684 -33.62 -1.06 25.68
N GLU A 685 -33.41 0.24 25.49
CA GLU A 685 -32.28 0.72 24.70
C GLU A 685 -30.93 0.51 25.41
N LEU A 686 -30.93 0.42 26.74
CA LEU A 686 -29.73 0.12 27.53
C LEU A 686 -29.28 -1.34 27.36
N TYR A 687 -30.21 -2.30 27.40
CA TYR A 687 -29.87 -3.72 27.15
C TYR A 687 -29.47 -3.98 25.69
N GLN A 688 -30.08 -3.27 24.73
CA GLN A 688 -29.63 -3.29 23.33
C GLN A 688 -28.22 -2.68 23.17
N ALA A 689 -27.85 -1.69 23.99
CA ALA A 689 -26.47 -1.19 24.03
C ALA A 689 -25.50 -2.24 24.59
N GLU A 690 -25.86 -2.99 25.63
CA GLU A 690 -25.01 -4.08 26.16
C GLU A 690 -24.79 -5.20 25.15
N VAL A 691 -25.85 -5.66 24.47
CA VAL A 691 -25.73 -6.64 23.38
C VAL A 691 -24.82 -6.11 22.25
N GLY A 692 -24.97 -4.83 21.88
CA GLY A 692 -24.10 -4.18 20.90
C GLY A 692 -22.65 -3.97 21.37
N LEU A 693 -22.42 -3.87 22.68
CA LEU A 693 -21.10 -3.70 23.31
C LEU A 693 -20.39 -5.03 23.57
N GLY A 694 -21.14 -6.12 23.77
CA GLY A 694 -20.61 -7.43 24.16
C GLY A 694 -20.17 -7.53 25.63
N PHE A 695 -20.50 -6.52 26.46
CA PHE A 695 -20.18 -6.52 27.90
C PHE A 695 -21.23 -5.76 28.72
N ASP A 696 -21.32 -6.13 30.00
CA ASP A 696 -22.17 -5.53 31.04
C ASP A 696 -21.77 -4.07 31.31
N ILE A 697 -22.73 -3.14 31.23
CA ILE A 697 -22.53 -1.73 31.62
C ILE A 697 -23.46 -1.29 32.77
N THR A 698 -24.47 -2.10 33.08
CA THR A 698 -25.41 -1.89 34.20
C THR A 698 -24.80 -2.31 35.54
N GLY A 699 -23.95 -3.33 35.53
CA GLY A 699 -23.36 -4.00 36.69
C GLY A 699 -24.18 -5.19 37.21
N ASP A 700 -25.06 -5.78 36.39
CA ASP A 700 -25.90 -6.93 36.76
C ASP A 700 -25.26 -8.31 36.49
N LEU A 701 -24.04 -8.32 35.94
CA LEU A 701 -23.24 -9.47 35.54
C LEU A 701 -23.79 -10.26 34.33
N ALA A 702 -24.78 -9.71 33.60
CA ALA A 702 -25.26 -10.23 32.33
C ALA A 702 -24.91 -9.28 31.17
N VAL A 703 -24.99 -9.79 29.93
CA VAL A 703 -24.94 -8.96 28.72
C VAL A 703 -26.33 -9.00 28.10
N GLY A 704 -27.08 -7.91 28.22
CA GLY A 704 -28.48 -7.88 27.79
C GLY A 704 -29.42 -8.50 28.84
N LEU A 705 -30.45 -9.23 28.40
CA LEU A 705 -31.49 -9.73 29.29
C LEU A 705 -31.11 -11.06 29.95
N SER A 706 -31.48 -11.22 31.22
CA SER A 706 -31.22 -12.42 32.03
C SER A 706 -32.45 -12.82 32.84
N PHE A 707 -32.51 -14.08 33.30
CA PHE A 707 -33.56 -14.52 34.21
C PHE A 707 -33.30 -14.00 35.64
N SER A 708 -34.37 -13.64 36.37
CA SER A 708 -34.27 -13.21 37.78
C SER A 708 -33.81 -14.32 38.71
N ASP A 709 -34.18 -15.55 38.37
CA ASP A 709 -34.02 -16.77 39.15
C ASP A 709 -33.82 -17.96 38.18
N ALA A 710 -33.83 -19.19 38.69
CA ALA A 710 -33.89 -20.37 37.83
C ALA A 710 -35.14 -20.36 36.93
N PRO A 711 -35.07 -20.89 35.69
CA PRO A 711 -36.23 -21.01 34.80
C PRO A 711 -37.43 -21.70 35.47
N ILE A 712 -38.62 -21.17 35.19
CA ILE A 712 -39.94 -21.71 35.58
C ILE A 712 -40.15 -23.08 34.94
N SER A 713 -39.79 -23.23 33.66
CA SER A 713 -39.74 -24.50 32.95
C SER A 713 -38.47 -24.62 32.11
N SER A 714 -38.06 -25.85 31.84
CA SER A 714 -36.97 -26.20 30.93
C SER A 714 -37.29 -27.53 30.27
N ASN A 715 -37.64 -27.53 28.98
CA ASN A 715 -38.09 -28.71 28.24
C ASN A 715 -37.62 -28.62 26.78
N GLY A 716 -37.01 -29.68 26.26
CA GLY A 716 -36.44 -29.69 24.90
C GLY A 716 -35.36 -28.64 24.62
N GLY A 717 -34.77 -28.03 25.67
CA GLY A 717 -33.86 -26.89 25.56
C GLY A 717 -34.57 -25.52 25.47
N ILE A 718 -35.89 -25.46 25.64
CA ILE A 718 -36.66 -24.21 25.74
C ILE A 718 -36.84 -23.90 27.23
N ASN A 719 -36.37 -22.72 27.65
CA ASN A 719 -36.45 -22.23 29.02
C ASN A 719 -37.46 -21.09 29.10
N LEU A 720 -38.40 -21.15 30.04
CA LEU A 720 -39.31 -20.06 30.41
C LEU A 720 -38.87 -19.48 31.74
N GLY A 721 -38.92 -18.16 31.92
CA GLY A 721 -38.64 -17.54 33.22
C GLY A 721 -39.07 -16.09 33.33
N LEU A 722 -38.89 -15.51 34.51
CA LEU A 722 -39.03 -14.06 34.72
C LEU A 722 -37.73 -13.36 34.34
N ILE A 723 -37.83 -12.26 33.61
CA ILE A 723 -36.69 -11.42 33.24
C ILE A 723 -36.31 -10.56 34.46
N ALA A 724 -35.03 -10.56 34.84
CA ALA A 724 -34.50 -9.84 36.00
C ALA A 724 -34.71 -8.32 35.87
N GLN A 725 -34.63 -7.83 34.64
CA GLN A 725 -34.73 -6.43 34.27
C GLN A 725 -36.18 -5.93 34.41
N ALA A 726 -36.37 -4.94 35.28
CA ALA A 726 -37.70 -4.45 35.63
C ALA A 726 -38.48 -3.90 34.42
N GLY A 727 -39.70 -4.42 34.22
CA GLY A 727 -40.62 -4.02 33.15
C GLY A 727 -40.79 -5.02 32.01
N PHE A 728 -39.92 -6.05 31.92
CA PHE A 728 -39.95 -7.03 30.83
C PHE A 728 -40.79 -8.29 31.10
N GLY A 729 -41.18 -8.56 32.35
CA GLY A 729 -42.10 -9.65 32.67
C GLY A 729 -41.49 -11.04 32.43
N TYR A 730 -42.15 -11.86 31.60
CA TYR A 730 -41.69 -13.21 31.23
C TYR A 730 -40.86 -13.19 29.95
N GLY A 731 -39.89 -14.11 29.85
CA GLY A 731 -39.11 -14.35 28.64
C GLY A 731 -38.91 -15.83 28.35
N ILE A 732 -38.65 -16.14 27.08
CA ILE A 732 -38.33 -17.48 26.56
C ILE A 732 -36.91 -17.46 26.01
N GLN A 733 -36.10 -18.44 26.37
CA GLN A 733 -34.79 -18.69 25.79
C GLN A 733 -34.78 -20.05 25.08
N VAL A 734 -34.28 -20.12 23.85
CA VAL A 734 -34.18 -21.35 23.08
C VAL A 734 -32.72 -21.79 22.96
N GLY A 735 -32.38 -22.94 23.53
CA GLY A 735 -31.03 -23.47 23.60
C GLY A 735 -30.09 -22.52 24.36
N ALA A 736 -28.96 -22.20 23.74
CA ALA A 736 -28.03 -21.17 24.21
C ALA A 736 -28.24 -19.80 23.54
N GLY A 737 -29.43 -19.56 22.97
CA GLY A 737 -29.78 -18.29 22.34
C GLY A 737 -30.05 -17.16 23.34
N GLU A 738 -30.43 -15.99 22.81
CA GLU A 738 -30.83 -14.83 23.62
C GLU A 738 -32.18 -15.07 24.33
N LEU A 739 -32.42 -14.27 25.37
CA LEU A 739 -33.66 -14.29 26.15
C LEU A 739 -34.69 -13.33 25.51
N THR A 740 -35.69 -13.89 24.83
CA THR A 740 -36.74 -13.15 24.13
C THR A 740 -37.89 -12.77 25.07
N PRO A 741 -38.21 -11.47 25.28
CA PRO A 741 -39.35 -11.04 26.08
C PRO A 741 -40.68 -11.38 25.41
N ILE A 742 -41.67 -11.80 26.20
CA ILE A 742 -43.03 -12.03 25.71
C ILE A 742 -43.79 -10.71 25.71
N SER A 743 -44.41 -10.34 24.57
CA SER A 743 -45.10 -9.07 24.40
C SER A 743 -46.56 -9.23 23.95
N PHE A 744 -47.42 -8.37 24.52
CA PHE A 744 -48.86 -8.37 24.33
C PHE A 744 -49.41 -6.93 24.40
N ALA A 745 -50.27 -6.56 23.44
CA ALA A 745 -51.00 -5.29 23.40
C ALA A 745 -50.11 -4.02 23.57
N GLY A 746 -48.86 -4.05 23.11
CA GLY A 746 -47.91 -2.94 23.21
C GLY A 746 -47.15 -2.83 24.54
N GLY A 747 -47.26 -3.82 25.42
CA GLY A 747 -46.42 -3.98 26.62
C GLY A 747 -45.86 -5.40 26.74
N PHE A 748 -45.10 -5.66 27.80
CA PHE A 748 -44.59 -7.00 28.09
C PHE A 748 -45.57 -7.78 28.99
N ALA A 749 -45.69 -9.09 28.73
CA ALA A 749 -46.51 -9.99 29.53
C ALA A 749 -45.73 -10.42 30.78
N GLY A 750 -46.34 -10.35 31.96
CA GLY A 750 -45.66 -10.62 33.24
C GLY A 750 -46.66 -11.03 34.33
N PRO A 751 -46.21 -11.26 35.57
CA PRO A 751 -47.08 -11.70 36.68
C PRO A 751 -48.30 -10.80 36.96
N SER A 752 -48.25 -9.54 36.53
CA SER A 752 -49.33 -8.56 36.66
C SER A 752 -50.24 -8.42 35.43
N ASN A 753 -49.90 -9.05 34.30
CA ASN A 753 -50.63 -8.91 33.02
C ASN A 753 -50.33 -10.10 32.09
N PRO A 754 -51.30 -11.01 31.84
CA PRO A 754 -52.38 -10.68 30.90
C PRO A 754 -53.78 -10.52 31.53
N GLY A 755 -53.96 -10.83 32.80
CA GLY A 755 -55.26 -10.75 33.47
C GLY A 755 -55.31 -11.50 34.80
N ALA A 756 -56.38 -11.28 35.57
CA ALA A 756 -56.51 -11.70 36.96
C ALA A 756 -56.32 -13.22 37.19
N GLY A 757 -55.11 -13.60 37.63
CA GLY A 757 -54.78 -14.95 38.10
C GLY A 757 -54.12 -15.88 37.07
N TRP A 758 -53.79 -15.41 35.87
CA TRP A 758 -53.02 -16.19 34.89
C TRP A 758 -51.52 -16.13 35.18
N GLN A 759 -50.86 -17.29 35.16
CA GLN A 759 -49.41 -17.44 35.29
C GLN A 759 -48.89 -18.28 34.13
N ALA A 760 -47.75 -17.89 33.55
CA ALA A 760 -47.05 -18.71 32.57
C ALA A 760 -46.37 -19.88 33.30
N ILE A 761 -46.59 -21.11 32.81
CA ILE A 761 -46.15 -22.35 33.48
C ILE A 761 -45.18 -23.19 32.64
N ALA A 762 -45.25 -23.12 31.31
CA ALA A 762 -44.31 -23.79 30.42
C ALA A 762 -44.21 -23.04 29.08
N ALA A 763 -43.10 -23.22 28.37
CA ALA A 763 -42.95 -22.79 26.98
C ALA A 763 -42.63 -23.99 26.09
N GLY A 764 -43.14 -23.95 24.86
CA GLY A 764 -42.95 -24.98 23.83
C GLY A 764 -42.59 -24.35 22.49
N ARG A 765 -42.60 -25.18 21.45
CA ARG A 765 -42.35 -24.76 20.08
C ARG A 765 -42.97 -25.78 19.11
N SER A 766 -43.79 -25.28 18.20
CA SER A 766 -44.19 -26.00 16.99
C SER A 766 -43.13 -25.80 15.89
N ASP A 767 -43.29 -26.45 14.74
CA ASP A 767 -42.37 -26.33 13.59
C ASP A 767 -42.06 -24.87 13.18
N VAL A 768 -42.98 -23.94 13.47
CA VAL A 768 -42.90 -22.53 13.04
C VAL A 768 -42.91 -21.54 14.20
N ASN A 769 -43.76 -21.74 15.22
CA ASN A 769 -44.04 -20.73 16.25
C ASN A 769 -43.53 -21.14 17.63
N LEU A 770 -43.18 -20.15 18.46
CA LEU A 770 -42.99 -20.36 19.90
C LEU A 770 -44.35 -20.51 20.56
N GLU A 771 -44.43 -21.32 21.63
CA GLU A 771 -45.68 -21.61 22.32
C GLU A 771 -45.53 -21.29 23.80
N LEU A 772 -46.56 -20.73 24.42
CA LEU A 772 -46.53 -20.34 25.83
C LEU A 772 -47.81 -20.79 26.53
N TYR A 773 -47.64 -21.61 27.55
CA TYR A 773 -48.71 -22.25 28.30
C TYR A 773 -48.98 -21.51 29.60
N TRP A 774 -50.25 -21.23 29.82
CA TRP A 774 -50.73 -20.45 30.96
C TRP A 774 -51.71 -21.27 31.80
N GLN A 775 -51.67 -21.06 33.11
CA GLN A 775 -52.62 -21.62 34.06
C GLN A 775 -53.31 -20.51 34.86
N ASN A 776 -54.61 -20.68 35.09
CA ASN A 776 -55.38 -19.93 36.07
C ASN A 776 -56.29 -20.93 36.79
N ARG A 777 -55.91 -21.30 38.03
CA ARG A 777 -56.55 -22.37 38.81
C ARG A 777 -56.58 -23.68 38.01
N SER A 778 -57.77 -24.15 37.62
CA SER A 778 -58.00 -25.37 36.83
C SER A 778 -58.28 -25.10 35.35
N THR A 779 -58.06 -23.87 34.88
CA THR A 779 -58.18 -23.51 33.46
C THR A 779 -56.80 -23.26 32.86
N PHE A 780 -56.60 -23.75 31.64
CA PHE A 780 -55.34 -23.69 30.93
C PHE A 780 -55.54 -22.99 29.59
N ALA A 781 -54.50 -22.31 29.12
CA ALA A 781 -54.50 -21.63 27.83
C ALA A 781 -53.15 -21.78 27.14
N LYS A 782 -53.15 -21.78 25.81
CA LYS A 782 -51.95 -21.74 24.98
C LYS A 782 -51.94 -20.42 24.21
N TRP A 783 -50.78 -19.80 24.13
CA TRP A 783 -50.49 -18.67 23.23
C TRP A 783 -49.48 -19.13 22.17
N ASP A 784 -49.77 -18.86 20.90
CA ASP A 784 -48.79 -18.94 19.82
C ASP A 784 -48.09 -17.58 19.68
N LEU A 785 -46.76 -17.61 19.62
CA LEU A 785 -45.91 -16.44 19.57
C LEU A 785 -45.02 -16.48 18.31
N THR A 786 -44.66 -15.29 17.81
CA THR A 786 -43.57 -15.16 16.83
C THR A 786 -42.23 -15.59 17.45
N SER A 787 -41.20 -15.77 16.62
CA SER A 787 -39.80 -15.95 17.09
C SER A 787 -39.35 -14.88 18.08
N ASP A 788 -39.93 -13.68 17.95
CA ASP A 788 -39.57 -12.47 18.69
C ASP A 788 -40.51 -12.25 19.89
N GLY A 789 -41.28 -13.27 20.28
CA GLY A 789 -42.11 -13.28 21.49
C GLY A 789 -43.40 -12.46 21.39
N GLN A 790 -43.84 -12.05 20.20
CA GLN A 790 -45.11 -11.32 20.02
C GLN A 790 -46.30 -12.28 19.91
N LEU A 791 -47.40 -12.01 20.61
CA LEU A 791 -48.62 -12.82 20.52
C LEU A 791 -49.23 -12.81 19.10
N ILE A 792 -49.42 -14.01 18.53
CA ILE A 792 -50.15 -14.26 17.28
C ILE A 792 -51.60 -14.62 17.60
N SER A 793 -51.80 -15.68 18.40
CA SER A 793 -53.10 -16.27 18.74
C SER A 793 -53.08 -16.81 20.17
N GLY A 794 -54.26 -16.92 20.78
CA GLY A 794 -54.41 -17.52 22.10
C GLY A 794 -55.73 -18.28 22.22
N GLU A 795 -55.66 -19.49 22.76
CA GLU A 795 -56.78 -20.42 22.90
C GLU A 795 -56.87 -20.98 24.33
N LEU A 796 -58.08 -21.39 24.74
CA LEU A 796 -58.28 -22.15 25.97
C LEU A 796 -58.12 -23.64 25.66
N LEU A 797 -57.36 -24.35 26.48
CA LEU A 797 -57.16 -25.79 26.31
C LEU A 797 -58.30 -26.57 26.99
N SER A 798 -58.93 -27.47 26.23
CA SER A 798 -59.78 -28.53 26.77
C SER A 798 -58.93 -29.59 27.48
N GLY A 799 -59.57 -30.57 28.14
CA GLY A 799 -58.84 -31.67 28.78
C GLY A 799 -58.01 -32.49 27.77
N SER A 800 -58.47 -32.62 26.53
CA SER A 800 -57.80 -33.38 25.48
C SER A 800 -56.70 -32.57 24.77
N SER A 801 -56.90 -31.28 24.52
CA SER A 801 -55.84 -30.39 24.02
C SER A 801 -54.73 -30.17 25.06
N LEU A 802 -55.08 -30.20 26.36
CA LEU A 802 -54.09 -30.14 27.44
C LEU A 802 -53.24 -31.42 27.50
N ALA A 803 -53.87 -32.60 27.46
CA ALA A 803 -53.14 -33.87 27.40
C ALA A 803 -52.20 -33.93 26.18
N PHE A 804 -52.65 -33.48 25.00
CA PHE A 804 -51.77 -33.40 23.83
C PHE A 804 -50.54 -32.50 24.08
N ALA A 805 -50.72 -31.32 24.68
CA ALA A 805 -49.62 -30.44 25.05
C ALA A 805 -48.67 -31.08 26.09
N GLU A 806 -49.20 -31.80 27.08
CA GLU A 806 -48.40 -32.51 28.10
C GLU A 806 -47.53 -33.60 27.48
N GLN A 807 -48.05 -34.33 26.49
CA GLN A 807 -47.31 -35.33 25.71
C GLN A 807 -46.20 -34.70 24.87
N GLN A 808 -46.50 -33.61 24.14
CA GLN A 808 -45.51 -32.92 23.30
C GLN A 808 -44.38 -32.26 24.10
N LEU A 809 -44.69 -31.67 25.26
CA LEU A 809 -43.68 -31.04 26.11
C LEU A 809 -42.90 -32.03 26.98
N GLY A 810 -43.43 -33.24 27.18
CA GLY A 810 -42.95 -34.18 28.21
C GLY A 810 -43.13 -33.65 29.63
N LEU A 811 -44.12 -32.76 29.85
CA LEU A 811 -44.37 -32.08 31.12
C LEU A 811 -45.80 -32.36 31.59
N ASN A 812 -45.94 -32.63 32.89
CA ASN A 812 -47.23 -32.64 33.58
C ASN A 812 -47.60 -31.20 33.93
N LEU A 813 -48.47 -30.58 33.13
CA LEU A 813 -48.92 -29.19 33.31
C LEU A 813 -50.06 -29.11 34.33
N ASN A 814 -50.88 -30.16 34.43
CA ASN A 814 -52.15 -30.16 35.15
C ASN A 814 -52.02 -30.58 36.63
N GLY A 815 -50.99 -31.38 36.96
CA GLY A 815 -50.66 -31.85 38.30
C GLY A 815 -51.15 -33.27 38.66
N ASP A 816 -51.76 -34.03 37.74
CA ASP A 816 -52.35 -35.35 38.00
C ASP A 816 -51.36 -36.53 38.14
N ALA A 817 -50.06 -36.25 37.96
CA ALA A 817 -48.93 -37.17 37.96
C ALA A 817 -48.78 -38.03 36.69
N GLN A 818 -49.38 -37.62 35.59
CA GLN A 818 -49.26 -38.22 34.26
C GLN A 818 -48.79 -37.19 33.22
N THR A 819 -48.37 -37.67 32.06
CA THR A 819 -47.97 -36.83 30.93
C THR A 819 -48.66 -37.36 29.68
N GLY A 820 -49.68 -36.65 29.20
CA GLY A 820 -50.45 -37.07 28.03
C GLY A 820 -51.70 -37.88 28.34
N PHE A 821 -52.06 -38.77 27.42
CA PHE A 821 -53.27 -39.60 27.51
C PHE A 821 -53.04 -40.83 28.38
N THR A 822 -54.05 -41.20 29.18
CA THR A 822 -54.14 -42.56 29.72
C THR A 822 -54.57 -43.52 28.61
N PHE A 823 -54.00 -44.73 28.63
CA PHE A 823 -54.46 -45.84 27.81
C PHE A 823 -54.98 -46.96 28.72
N SER A 824 -56.12 -47.53 28.38
CA SER A 824 -56.81 -48.56 29.15
C SER A 824 -56.88 -49.89 28.37
N ALA A 825 -57.48 -50.92 28.97
CA ALA A 825 -57.33 -52.31 28.54
C ALA A 825 -57.54 -52.52 27.02
N PRO A 826 -56.68 -53.34 26.38
CA PRO A 826 -56.69 -53.50 24.93
C PRO A 826 -57.98 -54.16 24.42
N ILE A 827 -58.55 -53.58 23.38
CA ILE A 827 -59.64 -54.13 22.58
C ILE A 827 -59.11 -55.22 21.63
N SER A 828 -57.98 -54.94 21.00
CA SER A 828 -57.29 -55.85 20.08
C SER A 828 -55.80 -55.57 20.05
N ILE A 829 -54.99 -56.58 19.72
CA ILE A 829 -53.54 -56.45 19.53
C ILE A 829 -53.22 -57.00 18.14
N SER A 830 -52.68 -56.16 17.26
CA SER A 830 -52.09 -56.57 15.98
C SER A 830 -50.55 -56.59 16.08
N PRO A 831 -49.82 -57.06 15.06
CA PRO A 831 -48.35 -57.05 15.08
C PRO A 831 -47.73 -55.65 15.15
N THR A 832 -48.46 -54.59 14.78
CA THR A 832 -47.93 -53.22 14.64
C THR A 832 -48.58 -52.20 15.58
N ALA A 833 -49.76 -52.47 16.13
CA ALA A 833 -50.44 -51.56 17.05
C ALA A 833 -51.41 -52.28 18.02
N THR A 834 -51.71 -51.62 19.14
CA THR A 834 -52.74 -52.04 20.09
C THR A 834 -53.90 -51.03 20.05
N LEU A 835 -55.11 -51.52 19.79
CA LEU A 835 -56.34 -50.71 19.88
C LEU A 835 -56.85 -50.76 21.33
N GLY A 836 -57.22 -49.61 21.90
CA GLY A 836 -57.78 -49.50 23.24
C GLY A 836 -58.62 -48.24 23.41
N PHE A 837 -58.93 -47.89 24.66
CA PHE A 837 -59.59 -46.63 24.99
C PHE A 837 -58.64 -45.67 25.71
N THR A 838 -58.67 -44.40 25.31
CA THR A 838 -58.18 -43.27 26.09
C THR A 838 -59.30 -42.71 26.97
N GLN A 839 -58.98 -41.74 27.85
CA GLN A 839 -60.00 -41.00 28.60
C GLN A 839 -60.99 -40.19 27.73
N PHE A 840 -60.77 -40.09 26.41
CA PHE A 840 -61.59 -39.30 25.47
C PHE A 840 -62.24 -40.11 24.34
N GLY A 841 -61.87 -41.38 24.13
CA GLY A 841 -62.40 -42.19 23.04
C GLY A 841 -61.54 -43.42 22.72
N TYR A 842 -61.53 -43.84 21.46
CA TYR A 842 -60.58 -44.85 20.98
C TYR A 842 -59.17 -44.26 20.89
N GLY A 843 -58.16 -45.10 21.13
CA GLY A 843 -56.76 -44.77 20.92
C GLY A 843 -55.99 -45.95 20.36
N ILE A 844 -54.87 -45.65 19.73
CA ILE A 844 -53.94 -46.60 19.14
C ILE A 844 -52.62 -46.44 19.90
N GLU A 845 -52.22 -47.47 20.65
CA GLU A 845 -50.89 -47.55 21.26
C GLU A 845 -49.94 -48.22 20.27
N LEU A 846 -48.92 -47.49 19.85
CA LEU A 846 -47.88 -47.94 18.92
C LEU A 846 -46.87 -48.84 19.65
N THR A 847 -46.10 -49.63 18.90
CA THR A 847 -45.01 -50.46 19.47
C THR A 847 -43.90 -49.67 20.18
N THR A 848 -43.85 -48.34 19.99
CA THR A 848 -43.00 -47.39 20.72
C THR A 848 -43.51 -47.07 22.14
N GLY A 849 -44.75 -47.45 22.49
CA GLY A 849 -45.46 -46.99 23.68
C GLY A 849 -46.11 -45.60 23.54
N GLU A 850 -46.09 -45.03 22.33
CA GLU A 850 -46.80 -43.79 22.03
C GLU A 850 -48.30 -44.03 21.87
N ILE A 851 -49.11 -43.23 22.55
CA ILE A 851 -50.57 -43.30 22.51
C ILE A 851 -51.09 -42.21 21.58
N VAL A 852 -51.73 -42.63 20.48
CA VAL A 852 -52.35 -41.74 19.49
C VAL A 852 -53.87 -41.80 19.66
N PRO A 853 -54.56 -40.71 20.07
CA PRO A 853 -56.02 -40.69 20.12
C PRO A 853 -56.62 -40.65 18.71
N VAL A 854 -57.70 -41.38 18.47
CA VAL A 854 -58.40 -41.34 17.17
C VAL A 854 -59.29 -40.09 17.10
N THR A 855 -59.19 -39.31 16.03
CA THR A 855 -59.91 -38.04 15.87
C THR A 855 -60.67 -37.93 14.53
N TYR A 856 -61.75 -37.13 14.54
CA TYR A 856 -62.54 -36.83 13.34
C TYR A 856 -62.95 -35.36 13.34
N GLY A 857 -62.45 -34.60 12.36
CA GLY A 857 -62.57 -33.13 12.35
C GLY A 857 -61.57 -32.47 13.32
N ASN A 858 -61.91 -31.25 13.76
CA ASN A 858 -61.02 -30.42 14.60
C ASN A 858 -61.34 -30.48 16.11
N ASP A 859 -62.40 -31.20 16.51
CA ASP A 859 -62.80 -31.30 17.92
C ASP A 859 -62.34 -32.63 18.54
N LEU A 860 -61.41 -32.52 19.48
CA LEU A 860 -60.94 -33.60 20.35
C LEU A 860 -61.90 -33.90 21.53
N ASP A 861 -63.13 -33.39 21.51
CA ASP A 861 -64.10 -33.49 22.62
C ASP A 861 -65.55 -33.66 22.12
N ALA A 862 -65.85 -34.84 21.54
CA ALA A 862 -67.20 -35.23 21.14
C ALA A 862 -67.42 -36.75 21.23
N SER A 863 -67.64 -37.27 22.45
CA SER A 863 -68.08 -38.65 22.65
C SER A 863 -69.51 -38.88 22.11
N PRO A 864 -69.85 -39.98 21.38
CA PRO A 864 -69.01 -41.01 20.80
C PRO A 864 -69.03 -41.02 19.26
N LEU A 865 -67.87 -40.92 18.62
CA LEU A 865 -67.70 -41.03 17.17
C LEU A 865 -67.73 -42.49 16.70
N SER A 866 -68.95 -43.00 16.50
CA SER A 866 -69.20 -44.20 15.69
C SER A 866 -69.40 -43.79 14.23
N PRO A 867 -69.07 -44.63 13.23
CA PRO A 867 -69.51 -44.52 11.82
C PRO A 867 -71.05 -44.55 11.60
N GLY A 868 -71.83 -43.76 12.36
CA GLY A 868 -73.27 -43.94 12.54
C GLY A 868 -73.60 -45.07 13.53
N ALA A 869 -74.85 -45.20 13.95
CA ALA A 869 -75.25 -46.16 14.99
C ALA A 869 -74.99 -47.62 14.58
N GLY A 870 -74.32 -48.38 15.46
CA GLY A 870 -74.09 -49.82 15.32
C GLY A 870 -72.67 -50.23 14.91
N TRP A 871 -71.75 -49.28 14.71
CA TRP A 871 -70.35 -49.59 14.41
C TRP A 871 -69.48 -49.62 15.68
N GLU A 872 -68.55 -50.56 15.73
CA GLU A 872 -67.56 -50.75 16.79
C GLU A 872 -66.16 -50.84 16.17
N ALA A 873 -65.14 -50.22 16.79
CA ALA A 873 -63.76 -50.40 16.36
C ALA A 873 -63.24 -51.74 16.90
N ILE A 874 -62.66 -52.56 16.04
CA ILE A 874 -62.33 -53.97 16.32
C ILE A 874 -60.86 -54.34 16.11
N ALA A 875 -60.13 -53.60 15.29
CA ALA A 875 -58.69 -53.77 15.10
C ALA A 875 -58.02 -52.44 14.74
N ALA A 876 -56.71 -52.33 14.97
CA ALA A 876 -55.88 -51.25 14.47
C ALA A 876 -54.51 -51.76 14.02
N ALA A 877 -53.89 -51.07 13.06
CA ALA A 877 -52.52 -51.30 12.62
C ALA A 877 -51.78 -49.98 12.43
N ALA A 878 -50.45 -50.04 12.41
CA ALA A 878 -49.57 -48.94 12.07
C ALA A 878 -48.69 -49.32 10.87
N GLY A 879 -48.72 -48.49 9.83
CA GLY A 879 -47.77 -48.52 8.71
C GLY A 879 -46.66 -47.49 8.88
N GLU A 880 -45.79 -47.36 7.88
CA GLU A 880 -44.65 -46.41 7.93
C GLU A 880 -45.08 -44.93 7.86
N SER A 881 -46.29 -44.63 7.36
CA SER A 881 -46.75 -43.26 7.08
C SER A 881 -48.22 -42.97 7.47
N SER A 882 -48.94 -43.96 8.00
CA SER A 882 -50.36 -43.88 8.34
C SER A 882 -50.73 -44.93 9.37
N LEU A 883 -51.81 -44.68 10.10
CA LEU A 883 -52.44 -45.68 10.98
C LEU A 883 -53.71 -46.19 10.32
N GLU A 884 -54.11 -47.41 10.64
CA GLU A 884 -55.32 -48.04 10.10
C GLU A 884 -56.23 -48.46 11.24
N LEU A 885 -57.53 -48.23 11.10
CA LEU A 885 -58.53 -48.54 12.11
C LEU A 885 -59.71 -49.26 11.47
N PHE A 886 -59.98 -50.47 11.95
CA PHE A 886 -60.98 -51.38 11.40
C PHE A 886 -62.25 -51.33 12.25
N TRP A 887 -63.39 -51.20 11.57
CA TRP A 887 -64.71 -51.06 12.16
C TRP A 887 -65.62 -52.19 11.71
N ARG A 888 -66.53 -52.62 12.58
CA ARG A 888 -67.57 -53.62 12.26
C ARG A 888 -68.96 -53.12 12.61
N ASN A 889 -69.94 -53.45 11.76
CA ASN A 889 -71.37 -53.35 12.06
C ASN A 889 -72.10 -54.56 11.48
N GLY A 890 -72.51 -55.48 12.36
CA GLY A 890 -73.00 -56.79 11.93
C GLY A 890 -71.92 -57.54 11.14
N SER A 891 -72.23 -57.93 9.90
CA SER A 891 -71.30 -58.61 8.98
C SER A 891 -70.63 -57.65 7.99
N THR A 892 -70.69 -56.34 8.20
CA THR A 892 -70.02 -55.34 7.35
C THR A 892 -68.78 -54.82 8.07
N ILE A 893 -67.63 -54.85 7.39
CA ILE A 893 -66.35 -54.35 7.88
C ILE A 893 -65.95 -53.11 7.07
N ALA A 894 -65.33 -52.13 7.72
CA ALA A 894 -64.77 -50.94 7.10
C ALA A 894 -63.34 -50.69 7.59
N LYS A 895 -62.46 -50.18 6.73
CA LYS A 895 -61.14 -49.67 7.11
C LYS A 895 -61.17 -48.15 7.08
N TRP A 896 -60.55 -47.50 8.05
CA TRP A 896 -60.23 -46.08 8.08
C TRP A 896 -58.72 -45.91 8.05
N ASP A 897 -58.22 -45.09 7.14
CA ASP A 897 -56.83 -44.64 7.11
C ASP A 897 -56.74 -43.33 7.88
N LEU A 898 -55.84 -43.27 8.85
CA LEU A 898 -55.57 -42.11 9.69
C LEU A 898 -54.14 -41.60 9.44
N ASP A 899 -53.90 -40.32 9.68
CA ASP A 899 -52.54 -39.81 9.80
C ASP A 899 -51.88 -40.24 11.13
N LEU A 900 -50.61 -39.90 11.30
CA LEU A 900 -49.86 -40.22 12.51
C LEU A 900 -50.34 -39.46 13.76
N THR A 901 -51.21 -38.45 13.61
CA THR A 901 -51.90 -37.76 14.72
C THR A 901 -53.24 -38.41 15.07
N GLY A 902 -53.65 -39.45 14.33
CA GLY A 902 -54.90 -40.16 14.50
C GLY A 902 -56.09 -39.51 13.80
N GLN A 903 -55.88 -38.50 12.94
CA GLN A 903 -56.94 -37.85 12.18
C GLN A 903 -57.31 -38.65 10.93
N LEU A 904 -58.62 -38.85 10.70
CA LEU A 904 -59.12 -39.56 9.53
C LEU A 904 -58.73 -38.90 8.19
N ILE A 905 -58.05 -39.66 7.33
CA ILE A 905 -57.72 -39.32 5.94
C ILE A 905 -58.81 -39.85 4.99
N SER A 906 -59.07 -41.16 5.05
CA SER A 906 -59.96 -41.89 4.13
C SER A 906 -60.61 -43.10 4.80
N GLY A 907 -61.61 -43.68 4.16
CA GLY A 907 -62.18 -44.95 4.61
C GLY A 907 -62.98 -45.67 3.53
N GLU A 908 -62.96 -47.00 3.61
CA GLU A 908 -63.55 -47.91 2.62
C GLU A 908 -64.29 -49.09 3.27
N LEU A 909 -65.12 -49.79 2.49
CA LEU A 909 -65.83 -50.99 2.92
C LEU A 909 -65.11 -52.23 2.41
N LEU A 910 -64.71 -53.11 3.34
CA LEU A 910 -64.03 -54.36 3.02
C LEU A 910 -65.05 -55.45 2.66
N THR A 911 -64.83 -56.11 1.53
CA THR A 911 -65.69 -57.20 1.03
C THR A 911 -64.89 -58.30 0.32
N GLY A 912 -65.31 -59.55 0.48
CA GLY A 912 -64.72 -60.71 -0.21
C GLY A 912 -63.21 -60.82 0.01
N SER A 913 -62.44 -60.78 -1.08
CA SER A 913 -60.98 -60.90 -1.04
C SER A 913 -60.27 -59.76 -0.32
N SER A 914 -60.80 -58.53 -0.35
CA SER A 914 -60.15 -57.39 0.33
C SER A 914 -60.15 -57.58 1.85
N LEU A 915 -61.24 -58.12 2.39
CA LEU A 915 -61.36 -58.47 3.81
C LEU A 915 -60.39 -59.60 4.20
N ALA A 916 -60.32 -60.66 3.39
CA ALA A 916 -59.42 -61.79 3.63
C ALA A 916 -57.92 -61.39 3.59
N VAL A 917 -57.53 -60.40 2.77
CA VAL A 917 -56.15 -59.86 2.76
C VAL A 917 -55.85 -59.16 4.09
N GLU A 918 -56.73 -58.28 4.56
CA GLU A 918 -56.56 -57.54 5.81
C GLU A 918 -56.54 -58.48 7.03
N GLU A 919 -57.41 -59.49 7.06
CA GLU A 919 -57.44 -60.53 8.11
C GLU A 919 -56.14 -61.35 8.16
N GLN A 920 -55.57 -61.69 7.00
CA GLN A 920 -54.29 -62.38 6.88
C GLN A 920 -53.10 -61.50 7.31
N GLN A 921 -53.14 -60.19 7.02
CA GLN A 921 -52.09 -59.24 7.40
C GLN A 921 -52.10 -58.92 8.91
N LEU A 922 -53.29 -58.73 9.48
CA LEU A 922 -53.46 -58.46 10.91
C LEU A 922 -53.27 -59.73 11.77
N GLY A 923 -53.52 -60.91 11.20
CA GLY A 923 -53.66 -62.16 11.97
C GLY A 923 -54.91 -62.17 12.86
N ILE A 924 -55.93 -61.36 12.50
CA ILE A 924 -57.17 -61.17 13.26
C ILE A 924 -58.34 -61.54 12.37
N ASP A 925 -59.23 -62.41 12.88
CA ASP A 925 -60.53 -62.72 12.27
C ASP A 925 -61.48 -61.53 12.53
N LEU A 926 -61.54 -60.59 11.57
CA LEU A 926 -62.34 -59.36 11.66
C LEU A 926 -63.84 -59.69 11.53
N ASN A 927 -64.16 -60.62 10.62
CA ASN A 927 -65.51 -60.93 10.17
C ASN A 927 -66.23 -62.00 11.01
N GLN A 928 -65.48 -62.80 11.78
CA GLN A 928 -65.90 -63.90 12.66
C GLN A 928 -66.37 -65.18 11.95
N ASP A 929 -65.81 -65.49 10.77
CA ASP A 929 -66.04 -66.76 10.07
C ASP A 929 -65.12 -67.91 10.52
N THR A 930 -64.24 -67.67 11.50
CA THR A 930 -63.21 -68.58 12.04
C THR A 930 -61.97 -68.78 11.18
N LEU A 931 -61.80 -68.01 10.09
CA LEU A 931 -60.60 -67.98 9.28
C LEU A 931 -59.87 -66.64 9.45
N THR A 932 -58.54 -66.67 9.36
CA THR A 932 -57.71 -65.47 9.21
C THR A 932 -57.21 -65.43 7.76
N GLY A 933 -58.11 -65.09 6.83
CA GLY A 933 -57.83 -64.98 5.40
C GLY A 933 -58.49 -66.03 4.50
N PHE A 934 -57.78 -66.47 3.46
CA PHE A 934 -58.36 -67.31 2.39
C PHE A 934 -58.48 -68.80 2.75
N SER A 935 -59.56 -69.44 2.30
CA SER A 935 -59.65 -70.90 2.19
C SER A 935 -59.05 -71.40 0.86
N PHE A 936 -58.45 -72.59 0.86
CA PHE A 936 -57.80 -73.20 -0.32
C PHE A 936 -58.00 -74.72 -0.39
N ASN A 937 -58.46 -75.20 -1.54
CA ASN A 937 -58.66 -76.61 -1.87
C ASN A 937 -57.79 -76.99 -3.07
N SER A 938 -56.69 -77.73 -2.85
CA SER A 938 -55.76 -78.13 -3.92
C SER A 938 -56.44 -78.94 -5.04
N LEU A 939 -56.22 -78.52 -6.30
CA LEU A 939 -56.66 -79.18 -7.53
C LEU A 939 -55.52 -79.96 -8.20
N SER A 940 -54.33 -79.36 -8.28
CA SER A 940 -53.14 -79.99 -8.87
C SER A 940 -51.89 -79.60 -8.10
N VAL A 941 -51.09 -80.61 -7.75
CA VAL A 941 -49.81 -80.43 -7.09
C VAL A 941 -48.71 -80.39 -8.15
N SER A 942 -47.84 -79.39 -8.11
CA SER A 942 -46.65 -79.33 -8.98
C SER A 942 -45.36 -79.33 -8.15
N SER A 943 -44.22 -79.36 -8.83
CA SER A 943 -42.93 -79.26 -8.15
C SER A 943 -42.58 -77.85 -7.64
N THR A 944 -43.36 -76.82 -7.98
CA THR A 944 -43.01 -75.41 -7.74
C THR A 944 -44.13 -74.52 -7.22
N ALA A 945 -45.39 -74.85 -7.49
CA ALA A 945 -46.57 -74.06 -7.13
C ALA A 945 -47.83 -74.93 -7.19
N ASP A 946 -48.60 -75.02 -6.10
CA ASP A 946 -49.85 -75.79 -6.09
C ASP A 946 -51.00 -74.92 -6.57
N LEU A 947 -51.83 -75.44 -7.48
CA LEU A 947 -53.03 -74.78 -7.96
C LEU A 947 -54.24 -75.35 -7.21
N GLY A 948 -55.14 -74.49 -6.76
CA GLY A 948 -56.35 -74.89 -6.06
C GLY A 948 -57.52 -73.94 -6.26
N GLU A 949 -58.69 -74.35 -5.79
CA GLU A 949 -59.85 -73.48 -5.65
C GLU A 949 -59.76 -72.70 -4.34
N THR A 950 -60.06 -71.41 -4.40
CA THR A 950 -60.38 -70.59 -3.22
C THR A 950 -61.87 -70.31 -3.20
N GLN A 951 -62.40 -69.82 -2.08
CA GLN A 951 -63.79 -69.33 -2.00
C GLN A 951 -64.16 -68.21 -2.99
N PHE A 952 -63.19 -67.67 -3.74
CA PHE A 952 -63.39 -66.60 -4.74
C PHE A 952 -62.89 -66.95 -6.15
N GLY A 953 -62.50 -68.20 -6.43
CA GLY A 953 -62.02 -68.62 -7.76
C GLY A 953 -60.86 -69.60 -7.69
N TYR A 954 -59.81 -69.39 -8.48
CA TYR A 954 -58.58 -70.17 -8.40
C TYR A 954 -57.50 -69.40 -7.62
N GLY A 955 -56.61 -70.12 -6.95
CA GLY A 955 -55.44 -69.57 -6.26
C GLY A 955 -54.20 -70.42 -6.49
N ILE A 956 -53.05 -69.87 -6.14
CA ILE A 956 -51.76 -70.57 -6.08
C ILE A 956 -51.33 -70.64 -4.61
N GLN A 957 -50.93 -71.82 -4.13
CA GLN A 957 -50.35 -72.01 -2.81
C GLN A 957 -48.86 -72.35 -2.94
N LEU A 958 -48.02 -71.62 -2.21
CA LEU A 958 -46.57 -71.85 -2.14
C LEU A 958 -46.13 -72.45 -0.80
N ALA A 959 -46.93 -72.22 0.23
CA ALA A 959 -46.81 -72.75 1.59
C ALA A 959 -48.21 -72.76 2.21
N PRO A 960 -48.47 -73.53 3.28
CA PRO A 960 -49.79 -73.63 3.90
C PRO A 960 -50.47 -72.28 4.15
N ASP A 961 -49.71 -71.29 4.64
CA ASP A 961 -50.21 -69.97 5.03
C ASP A 961 -50.01 -68.88 3.94
N ASN A 962 -49.58 -69.26 2.74
CA ASN A 962 -49.32 -68.36 1.61
C ASN A 962 -50.15 -68.77 0.38
N ILE A 963 -51.37 -68.23 0.31
CA ILE A 963 -52.35 -68.43 -0.76
C ILE A 963 -52.44 -67.12 -1.56
N ILE A 964 -52.08 -67.18 -2.83
CA ILE A 964 -52.09 -66.06 -3.79
C ILE A 964 -53.32 -66.24 -4.70
N PRO A 965 -54.40 -65.45 -4.55
CA PRO A 965 -55.58 -65.58 -5.40
C PRO A 965 -55.28 -65.12 -6.84
N ILE A 966 -55.75 -65.87 -7.84
CA ILE A 966 -55.55 -65.52 -9.25
C ILE A 966 -56.58 -64.47 -9.66
N THR A 967 -56.13 -63.28 -10.05
CA THR A 967 -56.99 -62.13 -10.38
C THR A 967 -56.84 -61.68 -11.84
N TYR A 968 -57.89 -61.06 -12.39
CA TYR A 968 -57.90 -60.54 -13.75
C TYR A 968 -58.51 -59.14 -13.81
N GLY A 969 -57.64 -58.13 -13.88
CA GLY A 969 -58.05 -56.73 -13.71
C GLY A 969 -58.40 -56.41 -12.25
N ASN A 970 -58.79 -55.16 -11.99
CA ASN A 970 -58.98 -54.62 -10.64
C ASN A 970 -60.34 -55.05 -10.01
N GLY A 971 -60.73 -56.31 -10.12
CA GLY A 971 -61.97 -56.82 -9.55
C GLY A 971 -62.18 -58.32 -9.78
N ILE A 972 -62.90 -58.98 -8.87
CA ILE A 972 -63.20 -60.42 -8.89
C ILE A 972 -64.69 -60.65 -9.20
N ASP A 973 -64.95 -61.71 -9.97
CA ASP A 973 -66.22 -62.41 -10.25
C ASP A 973 -67.09 -61.98 -11.46
N ALA A 974 -67.93 -62.93 -11.90
CA ALA A 974 -68.89 -62.96 -13.00
C ALA A 974 -68.34 -63.21 -14.43
N SER A 975 -67.96 -64.49 -14.66
CA SER A 975 -67.76 -65.21 -15.95
C SER A 975 -68.77 -64.85 -17.07
N PRO A 976 -68.47 -65.02 -18.40
CA PRO A 976 -67.36 -65.76 -19.01
C PRO A 976 -66.49 -64.87 -19.93
N LEU A 977 -65.17 -64.87 -19.81
CA LEU A 977 -64.21 -65.97 -19.85
C LEU A 977 -63.19 -65.71 -18.70
N SER A 978 -62.61 -66.65 -17.91
CA SER A 978 -61.94 -67.91 -18.28
C SER A 978 -61.02 -67.70 -19.53
N PRO A 979 -60.28 -68.68 -20.06
CA PRO A 979 -60.00 -68.62 -21.50
C PRO A 979 -61.27 -68.93 -22.34
N GLY A 980 -62.36 -69.34 -21.69
CA GLY A 980 -63.71 -69.43 -22.26
C GLY A 980 -64.67 -70.29 -21.44
N ALA A 981 -65.96 -70.28 -21.76
CA ALA A 981 -66.84 -71.35 -21.30
C ALA A 981 -66.24 -72.71 -21.70
N GLY A 982 -65.97 -73.58 -20.72
CA GLY A 982 -65.30 -74.86 -20.90
C GLY A 982 -63.80 -74.90 -20.58
N TRP A 983 -63.13 -73.78 -20.25
CA TRP A 983 -61.74 -73.83 -19.77
C TRP A 983 -61.65 -73.89 -18.25
N ASN A 984 -60.83 -74.83 -17.76
CA ASN A 984 -60.45 -74.98 -16.35
C ASN A 984 -58.94 -74.76 -16.22
N ALA A 985 -58.49 -74.22 -15.08
CA ALA A 985 -57.06 -74.25 -14.75
C ALA A 985 -56.70 -75.68 -14.33
N VAL A 986 -55.57 -76.19 -14.82
CA VAL A 986 -55.16 -77.60 -14.67
C VAL A 986 -53.78 -77.78 -14.03
N ALA A 987 -52.92 -76.76 -14.09
CA ALA A 987 -51.64 -76.72 -13.40
C ALA A 987 -51.19 -75.27 -13.19
N ALA A 988 -50.29 -75.06 -12.22
CA ALA A 988 -49.51 -73.83 -12.08
C ALA A 988 -48.03 -74.18 -11.88
N ALA A 989 -47.13 -73.28 -12.26
CA ALA A 989 -45.69 -73.40 -12.03
C ALA A 989 -45.04 -72.03 -11.86
N THR A 990 -43.91 -71.97 -11.16
CA THR A 990 -43.10 -70.74 -11.08
C THR A 990 -42.42 -70.43 -12.42
N SER A 991 -42.51 -69.17 -12.86
CA SER A 991 -41.93 -68.65 -14.10
C SER A 991 -41.11 -67.40 -13.77
N GLY A 992 -39.92 -67.60 -13.18
CA GLY A 992 -39.11 -66.52 -12.62
C GLY A 992 -39.73 -65.95 -11.34
N SER A 993 -40.00 -64.64 -11.31
CA SER A 993 -40.72 -63.96 -10.22
C SER A 993 -42.25 -64.00 -10.37
N ASN A 994 -42.74 -64.70 -11.39
CA ASN A 994 -44.12 -64.77 -11.82
C ASN A 994 -44.60 -66.22 -11.74
N PHE A 995 -45.89 -66.49 -12.00
CA PHE A 995 -46.41 -67.85 -12.13
C PHE A 995 -47.03 -68.05 -13.50
N ASP A 996 -46.74 -69.19 -14.14
CA ASP A 996 -47.43 -69.64 -15.35
C ASP A 996 -48.56 -70.59 -14.93
N VAL A 997 -49.80 -70.19 -15.22
CA VAL A 997 -51.02 -70.97 -14.98
C VAL A 997 -51.48 -71.57 -16.31
N TYR A 998 -51.68 -72.89 -16.31
CA TYR A 998 -52.05 -73.67 -17.49
C TYR A 998 -53.55 -73.96 -17.48
N TRP A 999 -54.18 -73.77 -18.63
CA TRP A 999 -55.63 -73.89 -18.80
C TRP A 999 -55.96 -74.86 -19.94
N LYS A 1000 -57.05 -75.61 -19.80
CA LYS A 1000 -57.50 -76.61 -20.78
C LYS A 1000 -59.00 -76.49 -21.09
N ASN A 1001 -59.37 -76.53 -22.38
CA ASN A 1001 -60.74 -76.69 -22.86
C ASN A 1001 -60.80 -77.65 -24.05
N GLY A 1002 -61.43 -78.81 -23.85
CA GLY A 1002 -61.40 -79.91 -24.79
C GLY A 1002 -59.95 -80.34 -25.06
N GLU A 1003 -59.54 -80.28 -26.33
CA GLU A 1003 -58.17 -80.55 -26.78
C GLU A 1003 -57.30 -79.27 -26.91
N THR A 1004 -57.83 -78.12 -26.49
CA THR A 1004 -57.15 -76.80 -26.57
C THR A 1004 -56.50 -76.45 -25.25
N TYR A 1005 -55.28 -75.90 -25.32
CA TYR A 1005 -54.47 -75.53 -24.16
C TYR A 1005 -53.99 -74.08 -24.24
N ALA A 1006 -53.80 -73.43 -23.09
CA ALA A 1006 -53.35 -72.05 -22.99
C ALA A 1006 -52.50 -71.85 -21.73
N LYS A 1007 -51.57 -70.90 -21.79
CA LYS A 1007 -50.73 -70.48 -20.66
C LYS A 1007 -50.97 -69.02 -20.32
N TRP A 1008 -51.13 -68.71 -19.04
CA TRP A 1008 -51.33 -67.38 -18.49
C TRP A 1008 -50.22 -67.07 -17.49
N THR A 1009 -49.38 -66.08 -17.78
CA THR A 1009 -48.36 -65.59 -16.84
C THR A 1009 -48.96 -64.50 -15.94
N ILE A 1010 -48.95 -64.72 -14.63
CA ILE A 1010 -49.44 -63.81 -13.59
C ILE A 1010 -48.27 -63.35 -12.70
N ASN A 1011 -48.35 -62.16 -12.10
CA ASN A 1011 -47.30 -61.64 -11.20
C ASN A 1011 -47.30 -62.31 -9.82
N ALA A 1012 -46.38 -61.89 -8.94
CA ALA A 1012 -46.29 -62.38 -7.57
C ALA A 1012 -47.58 -62.16 -6.75
N GLU A 1013 -48.35 -61.13 -7.08
CA GLU A 1013 -49.63 -60.76 -6.48
C GLU A 1013 -50.85 -61.49 -7.11
N GLY A 1014 -50.61 -62.44 -8.02
CA GLY A 1014 -51.65 -63.27 -8.65
C GLY A 1014 -52.42 -62.62 -9.81
N ALA A 1015 -52.10 -61.38 -10.18
CA ALA A 1015 -52.73 -60.66 -11.28
C ALA A 1015 -52.11 -61.00 -12.64
N LEU A 1016 -52.95 -61.21 -13.66
CA LEU A 1016 -52.49 -61.48 -15.02
C LEU A 1016 -51.64 -60.34 -15.60
N ILE A 1017 -50.45 -60.69 -16.10
CA ILE A 1017 -49.53 -59.75 -16.75
C ILE A 1017 -50.07 -59.37 -18.14
N PRO A 1018 -50.06 -58.06 -18.52
CA PRO A 1018 -50.45 -57.63 -19.86
C PRO A 1018 -49.66 -58.35 -20.96
N GLY A 1019 -50.37 -59.02 -21.88
CA GLY A 1019 -49.76 -59.82 -22.95
C GLY A 1019 -49.29 -61.22 -22.53
N GLY A 1020 -49.35 -61.57 -21.23
CA GLY A 1020 -48.98 -62.89 -20.70
C GLY A 1020 -49.96 -64.02 -21.03
N ARG A 1021 -50.66 -63.98 -22.17
CA ARG A 1021 -51.59 -65.03 -22.62
C ARG A 1021 -51.13 -65.64 -23.93
N SER A 1022 -50.88 -66.94 -23.96
CA SER A 1022 -50.58 -67.70 -25.18
C SER A 1022 -51.47 -68.93 -25.30
N LEU A 1023 -51.88 -69.25 -26.53
CA LEU A 1023 -52.37 -70.59 -26.87
C LEU A 1023 -51.16 -71.51 -27.01
N LEU A 1024 -51.25 -72.73 -26.48
CA LEU A 1024 -50.23 -73.75 -26.60
C LEU A 1024 -50.54 -74.66 -27.79
N ASP A 1025 -49.52 -74.94 -28.60
CA ASP A 1025 -49.59 -75.98 -29.63
C ASP A 1025 -49.63 -77.36 -28.96
N ALA A 1026 -50.57 -78.22 -29.37
CA ALA A 1026 -50.73 -79.56 -28.80
C ALA A 1026 -49.45 -80.42 -28.90
N SER A 1027 -48.56 -80.13 -29.87
CA SER A 1027 -47.26 -80.80 -30.02
C SER A 1027 -46.22 -80.41 -28.95
N LEU A 1028 -46.42 -79.30 -28.24
CA LEU A 1028 -45.52 -78.80 -27.18
C LEU A 1028 -45.93 -79.26 -25.77
N ILE A 1029 -47.14 -79.80 -25.60
CA ILE A 1029 -47.67 -80.22 -24.30
C ILE A 1029 -46.73 -81.20 -23.55
N PRO A 1030 -46.12 -82.22 -24.18
CA PRO A 1030 -45.17 -83.10 -23.49
C PRO A 1030 -43.89 -82.41 -23.02
N GLN A 1031 -43.52 -81.26 -23.60
CA GLN A 1031 -42.38 -80.46 -23.15
C GLN A 1031 -42.77 -79.58 -21.96
N GLU A 1032 -43.94 -78.94 -22.00
CA GLU A 1032 -44.46 -78.16 -20.88
C GLU A 1032 -44.72 -79.05 -19.64
N GLU A 1033 -45.29 -80.25 -19.83
CA GLU A 1033 -45.49 -81.26 -18.76
C GLU A 1033 -44.18 -81.70 -18.10
N LEU A 1034 -43.11 -81.86 -18.89
CA LEU A 1034 -41.77 -82.16 -18.38
C LEU A 1034 -41.18 -80.98 -17.59
N LEU A 1035 -41.44 -79.73 -18.01
CA LEU A 1035 -40.96 -78.53 -17.32
C LEU A 1035 -41.64 -78.31 -15.96
N ILE A 1036 -42.95 -78.53 -15.87
CA ILE A 1036 -43.71 -78.26 -14.63
C ILE A 1036 -43.78 -79.45 -13.67
N GLY A 1037 -43.55 -80.67 -14.18
CA GLY A 1037 -43.63 -81.91 -13.41
C GLY A 1037 -45.07 -82.32 -13.04
N ALA A 1038 -46.05 -81.85 -13.81
CA ALA A 1038 -47.48 -82.09 -13.63
C ALA A 1038 -48.14 -82.38 -14.97
N ASP A 1039 -49.17 -83.24 -14.96
CA ASP A 1039 -49.92 -83.64 -16.14
C ASP A 1039 -50.97 -82.56 -16.52
N ILE A 1040 -50.77 -81.91 -17.66
CA ILE A 1040 -51.67 -80.87 -18.19
C ILE A 1040 -52.81 -81.54 -18.98
N ASN A 1041 -52.52 -82.68 -19.62
CA ASN A 1041 -53.43 -83.36 -20.53
C ASN A 1041 -54.44 -84.28 -19.83
N GLY A 1042 -54.21 -84.68 -18.58
CA GLY A 1042 -55.15 -85.45 -17.75
C GLY A 1042 -55.25 -86.93 -18.13
N ASN A 1043 -54.17 -87.50 -18.67
CA ASN A 1043 -54.06 -88.94 -18.95
C ASN A 1043 -53.48 -89.66 -17.73
N GLU A 1044 -54.03 -90.81 -17.33
CA GLU A 1044 -53.55 -91.61 -16.17
C GLU A 1044 -52.17 -92.30 -16.40
N ARG A 1045 -51.15 -91.56 -16.85
CA ARG A 1045 -49.74 -91.97 -16.83
C ARG A 1045 -48.99 -91.20 -15.75
N SER A 1046 -48.97 -91.78 -14.56
CA SER A 1046 -48.09 -91.35 -13.48
C SER A 1046 -46.64 -91.22 -13.94
N ALA A 1047 -46.00 -90.11 -13.56
CA ALA A 1047 -44.56 -89.90 -13.51
C ALA A 1047 -43.77 -90.15 -14.82
N ILE A 1048 -43.27 -89.08 -15.41
CA ILE A 1048 -42.18 -89.18 -16.39
C ILE A 1048 -40.92 -89.65 -15.63
N ASP A 1049 -40.29 -90.70 -16.17
CA ASP A 1049 -39.04 -91.27 -15.65
C ASP A 1049 -37.90 -90.23 -15.72
N PRO A 1050 -37.18 -89.93 -14.62
CA PRO A 1050 -36.14 -88.89 -14.57
C PRO A 1050 -34.82 -89.27 -15.27
N THR A 1051 -34.88 -90.05 -16.36
CA THR A 1051 -33.72 -90.55 -17.13
C THR A 1051 -33.74 -90.20 -18.63
N ILE A 1052 -34.50 -89.17 -19.02
CA ILE A 1052 -34.44 -88.52 -20.35
C ILE A 1052 -33.90 -87.09 -20.21
#